data_AF-A0A150QZU2-F1
#
_entry.id   AF-A0A150QZU2-F1
#
_cell.length_a   1.000
_cell.length_b   1.000
_cell.length_c   1.000
_cell.angle_alpha   90.00
_cell.angle_beta   90.00
_cell.angle_gamma   90.00
#
_symmetry.space_group_name_H-M   'P 1'
#
loop_
_entity.id
_entity.type
_entity.pdbx_description
1 polymer ?
#
loop_
_entity_poly.entity_id
_entity_poly.type
_entity_poly.pdbx_seq_one_letter_code
_entity_poly.pdbx_strand_id
1 'polypeptide(L)'
;MPTEVIVRIRSPRGIVDLPGTVDSVGPAASAAFEGRKSTPGIRLLAMAVNDNDYAISLQSPVPAEHLAALREREGKAVLIVFPGRTPVRRRLEAVAASSVEVEPDQGVASQAAPIDLTAGREGAAPLWLLPVGVFSASPALAADGIAARDALVTAARWISSRRTSTFTQLFPPSAFHPEEPLRKERLSAGRGMALLEQARAALEAAAVGGDEARRDPTAAATLRSAALTILSHLIATSLDDRSFAPVADRAAQEIFALIEKEAGDETARPALRAHAIQLLQLRAPGLTADQQERARGLVRSLLREAPPYDELTGPWNFAVCSASEFHEGECRILVSAFEFKEVTPPPDTPPSPSGWSPYRVFEAPFKTPSGEPIRVFARTATPRDENLEMGMEFFIGLLINRHAQLGSFDLRAAAVKVRQEGYKLMMNSQCAGLTTRFAISQVFPDADIYSSWDSTYFRVGQDGVVTASEGIDCFVAALRGMSERASHAELDARIRKAQWHHPQAQVPGFSQFVGPSHPLVVARYSDVNRDGRADYYDGFLDFQLTEIAEDIQGSMTPRDPGVSASQISGDAAAGLNWAAGSLNRVAQYSDIWAGLAGQSELYYVFQSGGFFSHREPPHDVPTGNAVRQDLGRLPAVTRFHESKEALGGLSVDVMFHSHLSHAAQELKRLLCAADAMRRAFDLGYLEGDETLSTPRGQRCAMLLTMAGLLEFPADQNFIDGLWSMALKALRLPQISRSTVRACITEEDHELSNYYGSRRGLGQLLAALQKSDPVTFEQLGTEDPLVGRLAELDLGAA
;
A
#
# COMPACT_ATOMS: atom_id res chain seq x y z
N MET A 1 -24.48 -8.84 23.72
CA MET A 1 -25.51 -8.42 22.76
C MET A 1 -26.59 -7.63 23.50
N PRO A 2 -27.12 -6.52 22.95
CA PRO A 2 -28.29 -5.86 23.52
C PRO A 2 -29.47 -6.84 23.49
N THR A 3 -30.20 -6.95 24.60
CA THR A 3 -31.37 -7.84 24.70
C THR A 3 -32.62 -7.03 24.36
N GLU A 4 -33.40 -7.46 23.37
CA GLU A 4 -34.69 -6.85 23.02
C GLU A 4 -35.69 -6.96 24.17
N VAL A 5 -36.41 -5.87 24.41
CA VAL A 5 -37.40 -5.74 25.48
C VAL A 5 -38.60 -4.93 25.03
N ILE A 6 -39.73 -5.15 25.70
CA ILE A 6 -40.92 -4.30 25.59
C ILE A 6 -41.16 -3.66 26.95
N VAL A 7 -41.19 -2.33 26.98
CA VAL A 7 -41.59 -1.54 28.15
C VAL A 7 -43.10 -1.33 28.08
N ARG A 8 -43.82 -2.07 28.92
CA ARG A 8 -45.28 -2.04 29.01
C ARG A 8 -45.71 -1.07 30.11
N ILE A 9 -46.51 -0.09 29.73
CA ILE A 9 -47.10 0.91 30.63
C ILE A 9 -48.63 0.92 30.51
N ARG A 10 -49.30 1.41 31.56
CA ARG A 10 -50.74 1.66 31.52
C ARG A 10 -50.97 3.15 31.23
N SER A 11 -51.69 3.47 30.17
CA SER A 11 -52.15 4.82 29.84
C SER A 11 -53.65 4.97 30.15
N PRO A 12 -54.20 6.19 30.17
CA PRO A 12 -55.65 6.42 30.29
C PRO A 12 -56.48 5.76 29.17
N ARG A 13 -55.87 5.45 28.03
CA ARG A 13 -56.52 4.84 26.85
C ARG A 13 -56.31 3.33 26.73
N GLY A 14 -55.53 2.71 27.62
CA GLY A 14 -55.27 1.27 27.57
C GLY A 14 -53.85 0.89 27.98
N ILE A 15 -53.43 -0.32 27.57
CA ILE A 15 -52.05 -0.77 27.75
C ILE A 15 -51.24 -0.31 26.53
N VAL A 16 -50.04 0.23 26.77
CA VAL A 16 -49.11 0.67 25.73
C VAL A 16 -47.82 -0.14 25.85
N ASP A 17 -47.40 -0.72 24.74
CA ASP A 17 -46.17 -1.50 24.61
C ASP A 17 -45.15 -0.73 23.79
N LEU A 18 -43.98 -0.49 24.39
CA LEU A 18 -42.91 0.29 23.80
C LEU A 18 -41.68 -0.59 23.58
N PRO A 19 -41.35 -0.97 22.34
CA PRO A 19 -40.18 -1.80 22.06
C PRO A 19 -38.87 -1.03 22.33
N GLY A 20 -37.84 -1.75 22.77
CA GLY A 20 -36.54 -1.20 23.12
C GLY A 20 -35.45 -2.25 23.29
N THR A 21 -34.26 -1.80 23.64
CA THR A 21 -33.09 -2.65 23.90
C THR A 21 -32.48 -2.33 25.25
N VAL A 22 -32.08 -3.35 26.00
CA VAL A 22 -31.33 -3.18 27.25
C VAL A 22 -29.88 -2.84 26.93
N ASP A 23 -29.46 -1.66 27.38
CA ASP A 23 -28.11 -1.12 27.20
C ASP A 23 -27.14 -1.62 28.27
N SER A 24 -27.63 -1.78 29.51
CA SER A 24 -26.85 -2.22 30.66
C SER A 24 -27.77 -2.76 31.76
N VAL A 25 -27.23 -3.64 32.61
CA VAL A 25 -27.96 -4.34 33.69
C VAL A 25 -27.19 -4.22 35.01
N GLY A 26 -27.91 -4.09 36.13
CA GLY A 26 -27.34 -4.10 37.48
C GLY A 26 -26.62 -2.79 37.81
N PRO A 27 -25.54 -2.82 38.63
CA PRO A 27 -24.88 -1.61 39.14
C PRO A 27 -24.36 -0.64 38.06
N ALA A 28 -24.11 -1.13 36.84
CA ALA A 28 -23.67 -0.31 35.72
C ALA A 28 -24.81 0.43 34.98
N ALA A 29 -26.08 0.16 35.31
CA ALA A 29 -27.24 0.74 34.63
C ALA A 29 -27.32 2.26 34.80
N SER A 30 -27.13 2.77 36.02
CA SER A 30 -27.18 4.22 36.28
C SER A 30 -26.08 4.99 35.54
N ALA A 31 -24.84 4.48 35.53
CA ALA A 31 -23.74 5.09 34.79
C ALA A 31 -23.99 5.07 33.27
N ALA A 32 -24.53 3.97 32.75
CA ALA A 32 -24.89 3.85 31.34
C ALA A 32 -26.04 4.79 30.94
N PHE A 33 -27.03 4.96 31.81
CA PHE A 33 -28.11 5.93 31.62
C PHE A 33 -27.58 7.36 31.62
N GLU A 34 -26.78 7.74 32.63
CA GLU A 34 -26.21 9.08 32.75
C GLU A 34 -25.32 9.46 31.56
N GLY A 35 -24.50 8.53 31.07
CA GLY A 35 -23.68 8.75 29.87
C GLY A 35 -24.47 8.86 28.56
N ARG A 36 -25.73 8.39 28.54
CA ARG A 36 -26.56 8.34 27.32
C ARG A 36 -27.79 9.24 27.36
N LYS A 37 -28.15 9.83 28.49
CA LYS A 37 -29.37 10.64 28.65
C LYS A 37 -29.42 11.86 27.72
N SER A 38 -28.27 12.33 27.25
CA SER A 38 -28.13 13.42 26.27
C SER A 38 -28.14 12.96 24.81
N THR A 39 -28.03 11.65 24.54
CA THR A 39 -28.00 11.10 23.17
C THR A 39 -29.39 11.09 22.52
N PRO A 40 -29.51 11.21 21.18
CA PRO A 40 -30.79 11.21 20.49
C PRO A 40 -31.62 9.95 20.77
N GLY A 41 -32.91 10.14 21.05
CA GLY A 41 -33.86 9.07 21.36
C GLY A 41 -34.40 9.14 22.79
N ILE A 42 -35.06 8.05 23.20
CA ILE A 42 -35.67 7.94 24.53
C ILE A 42 -34.93 6.89 25.33
N ARG A 43 -34.33 7.31 26.45
CA ARG A 43 -33.60 6.48 27.40
C ARG A 43 -34.37 6.38 28.70
N LEU A 44 -34.34 5.19 29.30
CA LEU A 44 -35.04 4.88 30.53
C LEU A 44 -34.07 4.28 31.54
N LEU A 45 -34.20 4.72 32.78
CA LEU A 45 -33.60 4.04 33.93
C LEU A 45 -34.72 3.35 34.71
N ALA A 46 -34.71 2.02 34.72
CA ALA A 46 -35.71 1.21 35.40
C ALA A 46 -35.05 0.46 36.56
N MET A 47 -35.33 0.90 37.79
CA MET A 47 -34.68 0.40 39.00
C MET A 47 -35.52 -0.61 39.76
N ALA A 48 -34.86 -1.48 40.54
CA ALA A 48 -35.50 -2.39 41.47
C ALA A 48 -34.98 -2.18 42.90
N VAL A 49 -35.80 -2.52 43.90
CA VAL A 49 -35.39 -2.40 45.30
C VAL A 49 -34.49 -3.58 45.73
N ASN A 50 -34.68 -4.77 45.16
CA ASN A 50 -33.97 -6.02 45.52
C ASN A 50 -33.65 -6.89 44.28
N ASP A 51 -33.44 -6.30 43.11
CA ASP A 51 -33.22 -7.02 41.84
C ASP A 51 -32.42 -6.11 40.87
N ASN A 52 -32.09 -6.60 39.68
CA ASN A 52 -31.27 -5.87 38.71
C ASN A 52 -31.96 -4.63 38.14
N ASP A 53 -31.22 -3.51 38.12
CA ASP A 53 -31.56 -2.28 37.41
C ASP A 53 -31.33 -2.44 35.90
N TYR A 54 -32.04 -1.65 35.10
CA TYR A 54 -31.91 -1.65 33.65
C TYR A 54 -31.77 -0.23 33.10
N ALA A 55 -30.78 -0.03 32.24
CA ALA A 55 -30.74 1.08 31.31
C ALA A 55 -31.33 0.60 29.98
N ILE A 56 -32.36 1.26 29.47
CA ILE A 56 -33.11 0.83 28.29
C ILE A 56 -33.19 1.97 27.28
N SER A 57 -32.95 1.65 26.02
CA SER A 57 -33.16 2.52 24.87
C SER A 57 -34.43 2.12 24.13
N LEU A 58 -35.40 3.00 23.99
CA LEU A 58 -36.60 2.71 23.19
C LEU A 58 -36.31 2.84 21.70
N GLN A 59 -36.97 2.01 20.89
CA GLN A 59 -36.96 2.12 19.45
C GLN A 59 -37.78 3.34 19.00
N SER A 60 -37.20 4.14 18.10
CA SER A 60 -37.88 5.27 17.47
C SER A 60 -38.59 4.83 16.19
N PRO A 61 -39.73 5.43 15.81
CA PRO A 61 -40.41 6.55 16.46
C PRO A 61 -41.36 6.11 17.60
N VAL A 62 -41.36 6.86 18.71
CA VAL A 62 -42.38 6.73 19.78
C VAL A 62 -43.39 7.88 19.64
N PRO A 63 -44.70 7.60 19.49
CA PRO A 63 -45.73 8.63 19.41
C PRO A 63 -45.71 9.58 20.62
N ALA A 64 -45.93 10.88 20.39
CA ALA A 64 -45.88 11.91 21.45
C ALA A 64 -46.85 11.61 22.61
N GLU A 65 -48.02 11.03 22.33
CA GLU A 65 -48.97 10.60 23.34
C GLU A 65 -48.45 9.45 24.22
N HIS A 66 -47.66 8.55 23.65
CA HIS A 66 -47.06 7.44 24.39
C HIS A 66 -45.86 7.89 25.22
N LEU A 67 -45.07 8.84 24.70
CA LEU A 67 -44.00 9.48 25.47
C LEU A 67 -44.56 10.30 26.65
N ALA A 68 -45.66 11.01 26.46
CA ALA A 68 -46.35 11.71 27.56
C ALA A 68 -46.82 10.71 28.62
N ALA A 69 -47.48 9.61 28.22
CA ALA A 69 -47.89 8.55 29.13
C ALA A 69 -46.71 7.87 29.84
N LEU A 70 -45.54 7.79 29.21
CA LEU A 70 -44.32 7.25 29.80
C LEU A 70 -43.71 8.19 30.84
N ARG A 71 -43.66 9.50 30.56
CA ARG A 71 -43.18 10.51 31.52
C ARG A 71 -44.08 10.58 32.76
N GLU A 72 -45.39 10.42 32.61
CA GLU A 72 -46.32 10.31 33.76
C GLU A 72 -46.07 9.09 34.65
N ARG A 73 -45.27 8.13 34.18
CA ARG A 73 -44.87 6.91 34.90
C ARG A 73 -43.52 7.03 35.59
N GLU A 74 -42.82 8.16 35.49
CA GLU A 74 -41.65 8.42 36.34
C GLU A 74 -42.02 8.30 37.83
N GLY A 75 -41.13 7.67 38.59
CA GLY A 75 -41.34 7.29 39.98
C GLY A 75 -42.37 6.16 40.19
N LYS A 76 -43.05 5.66 39.15
CA LYS A 76 -44.08 4.59 39.24
C LYS A 76 -43.58 3.29 38.62
N ALA A 77 -44.33 2.22 38.85
CA ALA A 77 -43.98 0.91 38.31
C ALA A 77 -44.36 0.75 36.83
N VAL A 78 -43.44 0.15 36.07
CA VAL A 78 -43.60 -0.30 34.68
C VAL A 78 -43.26 -1.80 34.58
N LEU A 79 -43.73 -2.44 33.51
CA LEU A 79 -43.42 -3.84 33.22
C LEU A 79 -42.38 -3.91 32.11
N ILE A 80 -41.25 -4.58 32.36
CA ILE A 80 -40.25 -4.89 31.34
C ILE A 80 -40.49 -6.34 30.91
N VAL A 81 -40.91 -6.52 29.67
CA VAL A 81 -41.21 -7.82 29.07
C VAL A 81 -40.04 -8.21 28.20
N PHE A 82 -39.44 -9.36 28.51
CA PHE A 82 -38.44 -9.99 27.67
C PHE A 82 -39.16 -11.08 26.86
N PRO A 83 -39.09 -11.08 25.51
CA PRO A 83 -39.69 -12.14 24.71
C PRO A 83 -39.28 -13.54 25.20
N GLY A 84 -40.27 -14.40 25.48
CA GLY A 84 -40.03 -15.77 25.98
C GLY A 84 -39.65 -15.89 27.46
N ARG A 85 -39.67 -14.81 28.26
CA ARG A 85 -39.41 -14.86 29.72
C ARG A 85 -40.53 -14.19 30.53
N THR A 86 -40.55 -14.46 31.83
CA THR A 86 -41.50 -13.81 32.75
C THR A 86 -41.26 -12.30 32.81
N PRO A 87 -42.30 -11.46 32.62
CA PRO A 87 -42.17 -10.02 32.75
C PRO A 87 -41.72 -9.60 34.15
N VAL A 88 -40.83 -8.60 34.23
CA VAL A 88 -40.35 -8.07 35.49
C VAL A 88 -40.92 -6.68 35.77
N ARG A 89 -41.34 -6.44 37.00
CA ARG A 89 -41.83 -5.12 37.43
C ARG A 89 -40.65 -4.28 37.92
N ARG A 90 -40.54 -3.06 37.41
CA ARG A 90 -39.48 -2.10 37.78
C ARG A 90 -40.08 -0.73 38.05
N ARG A 91 -39.42 0.06 38.90
CA ARG A 91 -39.76 1.47 39.07
C ARG A 91 -39.03 2.26 37.98
N LEU A 92 -39.76 3.04 37.20
CA LEU A 92 -39.16 3.92 36.21
C LEU A 92 -38.60 5.14 36.95
N GLU A 93 -37.30 5.15 37.17
CA GLU A 93 -36.64 6.21 37.96
C GLU A 93 -36.50 7.49 37.15
N ALA A 94 -36.11 7.38 35.88
CA ALA A 94 -35.92 8.52 35.00
C ALA A 94 -36.25 8.19 33.55
N VAL A 95 -36.85 9.15 32.85
CA VAL A 95 -37.06 9.15 31.39
C VAL A 95 -36.33 10.34 30.80
N ALA A 96 -35.24 10.06 30.10
CA ALA A 96 -34.57 11.07 29.30
C ALA A 96 -35.06 10.93 27.85
N ALA A 97 -35.95 11.84 27.45
CA ALA A 97 -36.29 12.01 26.05
C ALA A 97 -35.57 13.25 25.55
N SER A 98 -34.44 13.01 24.90
CA SER A 98 -33.67 14.03 24.23
C SER A 98 -34.23 14.18 22.82
N SER A 99 -35.13 15.16 22.67
CA SER A 99 -35.49 15.73 21.37
C SER A 99 -34.53 16.86 21.00
N VAL A 100 -33.36 16.92 21.65
CA VAL A 100 -32.35 17.93 21.39
C VAL A 100 -32.10 17.89 19.89
N GLU A 101 -32.68 18.87 19.18
CA GLU A 101 -31.99 19.54 18.09
C GLU A 101 -30.59 19.66 18.62
N VAL A 102 -29.72 18.79 18.08
CA VAL A 102 -28.28 18.79 18.31
C VAL A 102 -27.93 20.24 18.61
N GLU A 103 -27.56 20.58 19.86
CA GLU A 103 -26.77 21.80 20.04
C GLU A 103 -25.71 21.64 18.98
N PRO A 104 -25.68 22.49 17.93
CA PRO A 104 -24.86 22.24 16.78
C PRO A 104 -23.49 22.03 17.36
N ASP A 105 -23.01 20.79 17.26
CA ASP A 105 -21.63 20.48 17.53
C ASP A 105 -20.91 21.56 16.72
N GLN A 106 -20.11 22.40 17.36
CA GLN A 106 -19.65 23.62 16.70
C GLN A 106 -18.77 23.31 15.46
N GLY A 107 -18.52 22.02 15.16
CA GLY A 107 -18.03 21.49 13.87
C GLY A 107 -19.05 20.76 12.97
N VAL A 108 -20.28 20.44 13.41
CA VAL A 108 -21.43 20.03 12.56
C VAL A 108 -22.16 21.28 12.04
N ALA A 109 -21.45 22.40 11.84
CA ALA A 109 -22.02 23.65 11.33
C ALA A 109 -22.98 23.31 10.18
N SER A 110 -24.25 23.68 10.35
CA SER A 110 -25.32 23.40 9.42
C SER A 110 -24.88 23.77 8.00
N GLN A 111 -24.45 22.81 7.17
CA GLN A 111 -24.12 23.10 5.78
C GLN A 111 -25.46 23.21 5.04
N ALA A 112 -26.18 24.30 5.27
CA ALA A 112 -27.33 24.69 4.48
C ALA A 112 -26.90 25.06 3.05
N ALA A 113 -25.61 25.38 2.87
CA ALA A 113 -24.97 25.61 1.59
C ALA A 113 -24.07 24.43 1.18
N PRO A 114 -23.94 24.17 -0.13
CA PRO A 114 -22.93 23.25 -0.68
C PRO A 114 -21.51 23.61 -0.27
N ILE A 115 -20.66 22.61 -0.02
CA ILE A 115 -19.23 22.80 0.23
C ILE A 115 -18.44 22.46 -1.01
N ASP A 116 -17.57 23.38 -1.44
CA ASP A 116 -16.53 23.10 -2.42
C ASP A 116 -15.35 22.37 -1.75
N LEU A 117 -15.16 21.10 -2.10
CA LEU A 117 -14.07 20.25 -1.60
C LEU A 117 -12.74 20.52 -2.32
N THR A 118 -12.79 21.27 -3.41
CA THR A 118 -11.69 21.64 -4.29
C THR A 118 -11.36 23.13 -4.25
N ALA A 119 -11.98 23.87 -3.32
CA ALA A 119 -11.79 25.31 -3.18
C ALA A 119 -10.30 25.69 -3.12
N GLY A 120 -9.92 26.70 -3.89
CA GLY A 120 -8.54 27.20 -3.95
C GLY A 120 -7.58 26.37 -4.80
N ARG A 121 -8.06 25.33 -5.50
CA ARG A 121 -7.22 24.50 -6.38
C ARG A 121 -7.42 24.88 -7.84
N GLU A 122 -6.42 25.55 -8.40
CA GLU A 122 -6.43 25.94 -9.81
C GLU A 122 -6.50 24.70 -10.71
N GLY A 123 -7.45 24.69 -11.65
CA GLY A 123 -7.61 23.61 -12.63
C GLY A 123 -8.16 22.28 -12.08
N ALA A 124 -8.52 22.19 -10.79
CA ALA A 124 -9.13 20.98 -10.23
C ALA A 124 -10.54 20.74 -10.81
N ALA A 125 -10.87 19.47 -11.05
CA ALA A 125 -12.24 19.09 -11.42
C ALA A 125 -13.20 19.47 -10.28
N PRO A 126 -14.36 20.10 -10.57
CA PRO A 126 -15.24 20.62 -9.54
C PRO A 126 -15.81 19.48 -8.69
N LEU A 127 -15.70 19.60 -7.37
CA LEU A 127 -16.26 18.63 -6.44
C LEU A 127 -16.96 19.33 -5.27
N TRP A 128 -18.24 19.06 -5.14
CA TRP A 128 -19.11 19.62 -4.12
C TRP A 128 -19.72 18.54 -3.24
N LEU A 129 -19.74 18.79 -1.92
CA LEU A 129 -20.61 18.07 -0.99
C LEU A 129 -21.89 18.89 -0.79
N LEU A 130 -23.01 18.37 -1.28
CA LEU A 130 -24.29 19.06 -1.20
C LEU A 130 -24.90 18.97 0.23
N PRO A 131 -25.81 19.90 0.60
CA PRO A 131 -26.50 19.87 1.90
C PRO A 131 -27.22 18.57 2.22
N VAL A 132 -27.66 17.84 1.19
CA VAL A 132 -28.33 16.54 1.29
C VAL A 132 -27.37 15.39 1.60
N GLY A 133 -26.05 15.62 1.54
CA GLY A 133 -25.04 14.62 1.85
C GLY A 133 -24.51 13.82 0.66
N VAL A 134 -24.69 14.30 -0.57
CA VAL A 134 -24.22 13.61 -1.80
C VAL A 134 -23.14 14.43 -2.50
N PHE A 135 -22.26 13.75 -3.24
CA PHE A 135 -21.25 14.40 -4.08
C PHE A 135 -21.85 14.90 -5.40
N SER A 136 -21.34 16.02 -5.90
CA SER A 136 -21.72 16.57 -7.20
C SER A 136 -20.59 17.35 -7.85
N ALA A 137 -20.60 17.40 -9.19
CA ALA A 137 -19.76 18.31 -9.97
C ALA A 137 -20.32 19.75 -10.02
N SER A 138 -21.48 20.00 -9.40
CA SER A 138 -22.16 21.29 -9.37
C SER A 138 -22.65 21.61 -7.96
N PRO A 139 -22.65 22.87 -7.51
CA PRO A 139 -23.21 23.25 -6.21
C PRO A 139 -24.73 23.09 -6.14
N ALA A 140 -25.45 22.92 -7.27
CA ALA A 140 -26.92 22.97 -7.27
C ALA A 140 -27.60 21.63 -7.57
N LEU A 141 -26.93 20.72 -8.29
CA LEU A 141 -27.56 19.54 -8.86
C LEU A 141 -27.07 18.28 -8.17
N ALA A 142 -27.96 17.55 -7.50
CA ALA A 142 -27.67 16.18 -7.10
C ALA A 142 -27.70 15.29 -8.34
N ALA A 143 -26.67 14.45 -8.50
CA ALA A 143 -26.60 13.46 -9.57
C ALA A 143 -26.65 12.07 -8.94
N ASP A 144 -27.28 11.12 -9.64
CA ASP A 144 -27.43 9.74 -9.17
C ASP A 144 -27.22 8.74 -10.32
N GLY A 145 -26.97 7.47 -9.98
CA GLY A 145 -26.66 6.42 -10.95
C GLY A 145 -25.47 6.80 -11.85
N ILE A 146 -25.62 6.62 -13.17
CA ILE A 146 -24.56 6.96 -14.15
C ILE A 146 -24.24 8.46 -14.19
N ALA A 147 -25.23 9.33 -13.93
CA ALA A 147 -25.00 10.77 -13.94
C ALA A 147 -24.06 11.22 -12.80
N ALA A 148 -23.94 10.43 -11.73
CA ALA A 148 -23.04 10.70 -10.62
C ALA A 148 -21.57 10.34 -10.94
N ARG A 149 -21.29 9.66 -12.06
CA ARG A 149 -19.97 9.07 -12.35
C ARG A 149 -18.82 10.03 -12.14
N ASP A 150 -18.86 11.18 -12.80
CA ASP A 150 -17.74 12.11 -12.79
C ASP A 150 -17.52 12.66 -11.36
N ALA A 151 -18.61 12.97 -10.64
CA ALA A 151 -18.54 13.42 -9.25
C ALA A 151 -17.98 12.34 -8.30
N LEU A 152 -18.38 11.08 -8.45
CA LEU A 152 -17.90 9.98 -7.61
C LEU A 152 -16.43 9.63 -7.92
N VAL A 153 -16.02 9.66 -9.18
CA VAL A 153 -14.61 9.45 -9.57
C VAL A 153 -13.73 10.58 -9.03
N THR A 154 -14.14 11.84 -9.18
CA THR A 154 -13.41 12.97 -8.58
C THR A 154 -13.38 12.88 -7.05
N ALA A 155 -14.49 12.45 -6.42
CA ALA A 155 -14.51 12.19 -4.98
C ALA A 155 -13.55 11.08 -4.57
N ALA A 156 -13.50 9.97 -5.31
CA ALA A 156 -12.60 8.86 -5.04
C ALA A 156 -11.12 9.27 -5.16
N ARG A 157 -10.75 10.07 -6.16
CA ARG A 157 -9.40 10.67 -6.28
C ARG A 157 -9.09 11.62 -5.11
N TRP A 158 -10.01 12.52 -4.79
CA TRP A 158 -9.88 13.43 -3.64
C TRP A 158 -9.72 12.67 -2.31
N ILE A 159 -10.46 11.60 -2.14
CA ILE A 159 -10.37 10.69 -1.01
C ILE A 159 -9.01 9.98 -0.99
N SER A 160 -8.63 9.31 -2.09
CA SER A 160 -7.41 8.50 -2.19
C SER A 160 -6.13 9.35 -2.04
N SER A 161 -6.16 10.64 -2.39
CA SER A 161 -5.02 11.56 -2.19
C SER A 161 -4.70 11.84 -0.71
N ARG A 162 -5.65 11.56 0.19
CA ARG A 162 -5.57 11.83 1.64
C ARG A 162 -5.40 10.52 2.42
N ARG A 163 -4.61 10.55 3.49
CA ARG A 163 -4.44 9.36 4.34
C ARG A 163 -5.43 9.35 5.50
N THR A 164 -5.84 10.54 5.98
CA THR A 164 -6.95 10.73 6.93
C THR A 164 -8.28 10.44 6.22
N SER A 165 -8.57 9.14 6.10
CA SER A 165 -9.61 8.55 5.26
C SER A 165 -10.99 8.54 5.93
N THR A 166 -11.22 9.37 6.93
CA THR A 166 -12.50 9.45 7.64
C THR A 166 -13.23 10.75 7.30
N PHE A 167 -14.55 10.69 7.26
CA PHE A 167 -15.38 11.87 6.99
C PHE A 167 -15.63 12.71 8.25
N THR A 168 -14.97 12.40 9.36
CA THR A 168 -14.95 13.23 10.57
C THR A 168 -14.15 14.52 10.37
N GLN A 169 -13.29 14.57 9.34
CA GLN A 169 -12.55 15.75 8.94
C GLN A 169 -12.46 15.86 7.41
N LEU A 170 -13.20 16.81 6.81
CA LEU A 170 -13.16 17.03 5.36
C LEU A 170 -11.90 17.80 4.94
N PHE A 171 -11.44 18.72 5.79
CA PHE A 171 -10.27 19.55 5.53
C PHE A 171 -9.28 19.40 6.70
N PRO A 172 -8.20 18.62 6.51
CA PRO A 172 -7.14 18.54 7.51
C PRO A 172 -6.46 19.90 7.69
N PRO A 173 -5.89 20.22 8.86
CA PRO A 173 -5.16 21.46 9.08
C PRO A 173 -3.98 21.53 8.12
N SER A 174 -3.77 22.67 7.47
CA SER A 174 -2.60 22.83 6.63
C SER A 174 -1.35 22.98 7.49
N ALA A 175 -0.37 22.09 7.30
CA ALA A 175 0.95 22.21 7.93
C ALA A 175 1.77 23.38 7.35
N PHE A 176 1.40 23.90 6.17
CA PHE A 176 2.03 25.05 5.50
C PHE A 176 1.28 26.36 5.72
N HIS A 177 0.00 26.28 6.05
CA HIS A 177 -0.86 27.42 6.37
C HIS A 177 -1.49 27.25 7.76
N PRO A 178 -0.70 27.15 8.85
CA PRO A 178 -1.25 27.12 10.20
C PRO A 178 -1.97 28.42 10.57
N GLU A 179 -1.73 29.50 9.83
CA GLU A 179 -2.46 30.76 9.92
C GLU A 179 -3.90 30.67 9.39
N GLU A 180 -4.19 29.71 8.50
CA GLU A 180 -5.53 29.55 7.97
C GLU A 180 -6.46 29.02 9.06
N PRO A 181 -7.69 29.57 9.18
CA PRO A 181 -8.64 29.09 10.15
C PRO A 181 -8.90 27.59 9.98
N LEU A 182 -8.84 26.85 11.09
CA LEU A 182 -9.21 25.43 11.12
C LEU A 182 -10.61 25.25 10.57
N ARG A 183 -10.69 24.55 9.43
CA ARG A 183 -11.94 24.13 8.81
C ARG A 183 -12.50 22.94 9.58
N LYS A 184 -13.64 23.16 10.26
CA LYS A 184 -14.28 22.17 11.14
C LYS A 184 -15.31 21.30 10.41
N GLU A 185 -15.50 21.52 9.12
CA GLU A 185 -16.52 20.84 8.33
C GLU A 185 -16.30 19.32 8.33
N ARG A 186 -17.36 18.59 8.68
CA ARG A 186 -17.40 17.12 8.70
C ARG A 186 -18.72 16.56 8.17
N LEU A 187 -18.77 15.27 7.87
CA LEU A 187 -19.99 14.57 7.50
C LEU A 187 -20.72 14.06 8.75
N SER A 188 -22.04 14.22 8.82
CA SER A 188 -22.86 13.59 9.85
C SER A 188 -23.32 12.20 9.42
N ALA A 189 -23.64 11.32 10.37
CA ALA A 189 -24.11 9.95 10.05
C ALA A 189 -25.36 9.94 9.14
N GLY A 190 -26.29 10.88 9.33
CA GLY A 190 -27.47 11.01 8.46
C GLY A 190 -27.12 11.34 7.01
N ARG A 191 -26.14 12.21 6.79
CA ARG A 191 -25.61 12.51 5.45
C ARG A 191 -24.72 11.38 4.91
N GLY A 192 -24.01 10.68 5.79
CA GLY A 192 -23.31 9.44 5.46
C GLY A 192 -24.24 8.37 4.89
N MET A 193 -25.46 8.27 5.40
CA MET A 193 -26.48 7.39 4.83
C MET A 193 -26.92 7.85 3.42
N ALA A 194 -27.10 9.16 3.20
CA ALA A 194 -27.43 9.67 1.87
C ALA A 194 -26.29 9.41 0.86
N LEU A 195 -25.04 9.56 1.29
CA LEU A 195 -23.86 9.25 0.49
C LEU A 195 -23.79 7.74 0.17
N LEU A 196 -24.12 6.88 1.13
CA LEU A 196 -24.21 5.43 0.92
C LEU A 196 -25.25 5.11 -0.16
N GLU A 197 -26.44 5.70 -0.11
CA GLU A 197 -27.48 5.45 -1.12
C GLU A 197 -27.04 5.93 -2.52
N GLN A 198 -26.33 7.06 -2.63
CA GLN A 198 -25.74 7.51 -3.90
C GLN A 198 -24.72 6.49 -4.43
N ALA A 199 -23.84 5.97 -3.57
CA ALA A 199 -22.88 4.94 -3.95
C ALA A 199 -23.59 3.64 -4.37
N ARG A 200 -24.66 3.24 -3.67
CA ARG A 200 -25.46 2.06 -4.02
C ARG A 200 -26.12 2.20 -5.38
N ALA A 201 -26.76 3.33 -5.65
CA ALA A 201 -27.38 3.60 -6.94
C ALA A 201 -26.36 3.63 -8.09
N ALA A 202 -25.15 4.13 -7.85
CA ALA A 202 -24.06 4.02 -8.82
C ALA A 202 -23.62 2.56 -9.06
N LEU A 203 -23.52 1.73 -8.02
CA LEU A 203 -23.23 0.29 -8.14
C LEU A 203 -24.33 -0.47 -8.90
N GLU A 204 -25.60 -0.13 -8.67
CA GLU A 204 -26.75 -0.70 -9.40
C GLU A 204 -26.70 -0.31 -10.88
N ALA A 205 -26.42 0.96 -11.18
CA ALA A 205 -26.36 1.46 -12.55
C ALA A 205 -25.17 0.88 -13.34
N ALA A 206 -24.03 0.67 -12.67
CA ALA A 206 -22.83 0.06 -13.25
C ALA A 206 -22.73 -1.45 -12.98
N ALA A 207 -23.83 -2.13 -12.66
CA ALA A 207 -23.81 -3.53 -12.24
C ALA A 207 -23.10 -4.45 -13.25
N VAL A 208 -22.37 -5.44 -12.74
CA VAL A 208 -21.77 -6.52 -13.54
C VAL A 208 -22.88 -7.21 -14.34
N GLY A 209 -22.64 -7.41 -15.64
CA GLY A 209 -23.59 -7.97 -16.59
C GLY A 209 -24.72 -7.02 -16.99
N GLY A 210 -24.78 -5.82 -16.42
CA GLY A 210 -25.79 -4.79 -16.73
C GLY A 210 -25.50 -4.07 -18.05
N ASP A 211 -26.49 -3.29 -18.52
CA ASP A 211 -26.43 -2.63 -19.82
C ASP A 211 -25.24 -1.67 -19.96
N GLU A 212 -24.96 -0.89 -18.91
CA GLU A 212 -23.81 0.02 -18.91
C GLU A 212 -22.48 -0.75 -18.93
N ALA A 213 -22.36 -1.82 -18.14
CA ALA A 213 -21.15 -2.63 -18.09
C ALA A 213 -20.90 -3.38 -19.40
N ARG A 214 -21.93 -3.72 -20.17
CA ARG A 214 -21.78 -4.28 -21.53
C ARG A 214 -21.40 -3.20 -22.55
N ARG A 215 -21.90 -1.98 -22.37
CA ARG A 215 -21.62 -0.84 -23.27
C ARG A 215 -20.20 -0.32 -23.12
N ASP A 216 -19.76 -0.12 -21.87
CA ASP A 216 -18.42 0.35 -21.52
C ASP A 216 -17.93 -0.35 -20.24
N PRO A 217 -17.36 -1.57 -20.38
CA PRO A 217 -16.92 -2.37 -19.23
C PRO A 217 -15.90 -1.66 -18.34
N THR A 218 -15.03 -0.84 -18.94
CA THR A 218 -13.96 -0.14 -18.22
C THR A 218 -14.52 1.03 -17.43
N ALA A 219 -15.34 1.90 -18.03
CA ALA A 219 -15.95 3.01 -17.29
C ALA A 219 -16.91 2.53 -16.19
N ALA A 220 -17.66 1.44 -16.44
CA ALA A 220 -18.50 0.84 -15.43
C ALA A 220 -17.68 0.30 -14.24
N ALA A 221 -16.57 -0.39 -14.51
CA ALA A 221 -15.65 -0.85 -13.46
C ALA A 221 -15.03 0.31 -12.67
N THR A 222 -14.61 1.40 -13.34
CA THR A 222 -14.10 2.60 -12.66
C THR A 222 -15.17 3.23 -11.75
N LEU A 223 -16.43 3.26 -12.17
CA LEU A 223 -17.53 3.75 -11.33
C LEU A 223 -17.76 2.85 -10.10
N ARG A 224 -17.71 1.52 -10.28
CA ARG A 224 -17.81 0.58 -9.16
C ARG A 224 -16.64 0.72 -8.17
N SER A 225 -15.42 0.94 -8.68
CA SER A 225 -14.24 1.26 -7.89
C SER A 225 -14.42 2.55 -7.08
N ALA A 226 -14.90 3.62 -7.72
CA ALA A 226 -15.14 4.90 -7.04
C ALA A 226 -16.19 4.78 -5.91
N ALA A 227 -17.28 4.05 -6.16
CA ALA A 227 -18.29 3.77 -5.14
C ALA A 227 -17.71 2.94 -3.98
N LEU A 228 -16.91 1.90 -4.29
CA LEU A 228 -16.19 1.09 -3.30
C LEU A 228 -15.27 1.94 -2.41
N THR A 229 -14.51 2.87 -2.99
CA THR A 229 -13.68 3.83 -2.24
C THR A 229 -14.51 4.56 -1.18
N ILE A 230 -15.65 5.13 -1.58
CA ILE A 230 -16.53 5.89 -0.69
C ILE A 230 -17.10 5.00 0.42
N LEU A 231 -17.59 3.80 0.08
CA LEU A 231 -18.12 2.84 1.05
C LEU A 231 -17.07 2.43 2.09
N SER A 232 -15.84 2.17 1.65
CA SER A 232 -14.71 1.86 2.54
C SER A 232 -14.42 2.98 3.54
N HIS A 233 -14.55 4.24 3.10
CA HIS A 233 -14.32 5.42 3.95
C HIS A 233 -15.48 5.68 4.92
N LEU A 234 -16.71 5.35 4.55
CA LEU A 234 -17.85 5.33 5.49
C LEU A 234 -17.64 4.33 6.63
N ILE A 235 -17.07 3.15 6.33
CA ILE A 235 -16.70 2.16 7.36
C ILE A 235 -15.60 2.73 8.27
N ALA A 236 -14.53 3.28 7.69
CA ALA A 236 -13.42 3.88 8.45
C ALA A 236 -13.91 4.98 9.42
N THR A 237 -14.86 5.80 8.99
CA THR A 237 -15.42 6.90 9.79
C THR A 237 -16.05 6.41 11.11
N SER A 238 -16.54 5.18 11.17
CA SER A 238 -17.10 4.60 12.40
C SER A 238 -16.09 4.39 13.54
N LEU A 239 -14.79 4.35 13.21
CA LEU A 239 -13.71 4.23 14.18
C LEU A 239 -13.56 5.49 15.02
N ASP A 240 -13.72 6.65 14.38
CA ASP A 240 -13.61 7.97 15.01
C ASP A 240 -14.97 8.46 15.54
N ASP A 241 -16.06 8.18 14.83
CA ASP A 241 -17.42 8.56 15.20
C ASP A 241 -18.37 7.36 15.19
N ARG A 242 -18.67 6.83 16.38
CA ARG A 242 -19.56 5.67 16.55
C ARG A 242 -20.99 5.88 16.03
N SER A 243 -21.42 7.12 15.80
CA SER A 243 -22.73 7.37 15.18
C SER A 243 -22.83 6.82 13.75
N PHE A 244 -21.70 6.58 13.08
CA PHE A 244 -21.62 5.95 11.77
C PHE A 244 -21.76 4.43 11.81
N ALA A 245 -21.83 3.76 12.97
CA ALA A 245 -21.93 2.31 13.03
C ALA A 245 -23.05 1.69 12.16
N PRO A 246 -24.28 2.26 12.08
CA PRO A 246 -25.31 1.77 11.17
C PRO A 246 -25.00 2.00 9.68
N VAL A 247 -24.27 3.07 9.36
CA VAL A 247 -23.82 3.37 7.99
C VAL A 247 -22.71 2.39 7.58
N ALA A 248 -21.76 2.14 8.48
CA ALA A 248 -20.66 1.20 8.28
C ALA A 248 -21.15 -0.23 8.07
N ASP A 249 -22.14 -0.69 8.84
CA ASP A 249 -22.73 -2.02 8.68
C ASP A 249 -23.34 -2.21 7.27
N ARG A 250 -24.13 -1.23 6.80
CA ARG A 250 -24.70 -1.26 5.45
C ARG A 250 -23.64 -1.13 4.37
N ALA A 251 -22.66 -0.25 4.55
CA ALA A 251 -21.58 -0.09 3.58
C ALA A 251 -20.78 -1.40 3.42
N ALA A 252 -20.50 -2.10 4.52
CA ALA A 252 -19.85 -3.41 4.47
C ALA A 252 -20.70 -4.45 3.71
N GLN A 253 -22.02 -4.46 3.91
CA GLN A 253 -22.94 -5.34 3.16
C GLN A 253 -22.89 -5.08 1.65
N GLU A 254 -22.86 -3.82 1.22
CA GLU A 254 -22.71 -3.46 -0.20
C GLU A 254 -21.35 -3.90 -0.77
N ILE A 255 -20.25 -3.76 -0.01
CA ILE A 255 -18.93 -4.23 -0.45
C ILE A 255 -18.93 -5.77 -0.59
N PHE A 256 -19.53 -6.50 0.35
CA PHE A 256 -19.66 -7.96 0.21
C PHE A 256 -20.48 -8.36 -1.02
N ALA A 257 -21.59 -7.66 -1.29
CA ALA A 257 -22.40 -7.90 -2.48
C ALA A 257 -21.63 -7.61 -3.78
N LEU A 258 -20.81 -6.55 -3.79
CA LEU A 258 -19.91 -6.25 -4.91
C LEU A 258 -18.90 -7.38 -5.15
N ILE A 259 -18.26 -7.90 -4.09
CA ILE A 259 -17.28 -9.00 -4.19
C ILE A 259 -17.89 -10.26 -4.80
N GLU A 260 -19.14 -10.58 -4.46
CA GLU A 260 -19.85 -11.72 -5.03
C GLU A 260 -20.22 -11.51 -6.50
N LYS A 261 -20.64 -10.29 -6.85
CA LYS A 261 -21.00 -9.92 -8.23
C LYS A 261 -19.79 -9.81 -9.15
N GLU A 262 -18.62 -9.48 -8.63
CA GLU A 262 -17.36 -9.38 -9.38
C GLU A 262 -16.71 -10.76 -9.67
N ALA A 263 -17.53 -11.80 -9.84
CA ALA A 263 -17.10 -13.15 -10.15
C ALA A 263 -17.94 -13.76 -11.29
N GLY A 264 -17.27 -14.48 -12.20
CA GLY A 264 -17.94 -15.36 -13.16
C GLY A 264 -18.68 -14.69 -14.34
N ASP A 265 -18.36 -13.42 -14.66
CA ASP A 265 -18.93 -12.66 -15.78
C ASP A 265 -17.84 -11.92 -16.58
N GLU A 266 -18.02 -11.73 -17.89
CA GLU A 266 -17.04 -11.06 -18.78
C GLU A 266 -16.84 -9.57 -18.46
N THR A 267 -17.84 -8.92 -17.88
CA THR A 267 -17.79 -7.51 -17.46
C THR A 267 -17.33 -7.32 -16.01
N ALA A 268 -17.07 -8.42 -15.31
CA ALA A 268 -16.42 -8.41 -14.02
C ALA A 268 -14.92 -8.08 -14.15
N ARG A 269 -14.32 -7.62 -13.05
CA ARG A 269 -12.91 -7.29 -12.90
C ARG A 269 -12.34 -8.02 -11.68
N PRO A 270 -11.58 -9.10 -11.87
CA PRO A 270 -10.91 -9.81 -10.77
C PRO A 270 -10.05 -8.89 -9.90
N ALA A 271 -9.43 -7.87 -10.52
CA ALA A 271 -8.71 -6.79 -9.85
C ALA A 271 -9.58 -6.05 -8.81
N LEU A 272 -10.77 -5.60 -9.23
CA LEU A 272 -11.70 -4.88 -8.36
C LEU A 272 -12.22 -5.78 -7.22
N ARG A 273 -12.46 -7.05 -7.51
CA ARG A 273 -12.81 -8.05 -6.49
C ARG A 273 -11.73 -8.17 -5.42
N ALA A 274 -10.47 -8.32 -5.84
CA ALA A 274 -9.34 -8.46 -4.94
C ALA A 274 -9.16 -7.20 -4.08
N HIS A 275 -9.26 -6.03 -4.69
CA HIS A 275 -9.17 -4.74 -4.01
C HIS A 275 -10.28 -4.54 -2.97
N ALA A 276 -11.52 -4.90 -3.31
CA ALA A 276 -12.64 -4.84 -2.36
C ALA A 276 -12.40 -5.71 -1.11
N ILE A 277 -11.82 -6.91 -1.29
CA ILE A 277 -11.45 -7.80 -0.18
C ILE A 277 -10.35 -7.19 0.68
N GLN A 278 -9.32 -6.58 0.07
CA GLN A 278 -8.23 -5.91 0.77
C GLN A 278 -8.73 -4.69 1.57
N LEU A 279 -9.62 -3.88 1.00
CA LEU A 279 -10.23 -2.76 1.72
C LEU A 279 -11.04 -3.26 2.93
N LEU A 280 -11.80 -4.35 2.82
CA LEU A 280 -12.48 -4.93 3.99
C LEU A 280 -11.51 -5.40 5.07
N GLN A 281 -10.38 -6.00 4.68
CA GLN A 281 -9.33 -6.39 5.62
C GLN A 281 -8.78 -5.17 6.37
N LEU A 282 -8.47 -4.09 5.65
CA LEU A 282 -7.96 -2.84 6.22
C LEU A 282 -9.01 -2.17 7.13
N ARG A 283 -10.29 -2.31 6.81
CA ARG A 283 -11.41 -1.76 7.59
C ARG A 283 -11.93 -2.70 8.68
N ALA A 284 -11.28 -3.85 8.91
CA ALA A 284 -11.72 -4.85 9.88
C ALA A 284 -12.10 -4.29 11.27
N PRO A 285 -11.39 -3.31 11.86
CA PRO A 285 -11.78 -2.73 13.16
C PRO A 285 -13.16 -2.04 13.16
N GLY A 286 -13.64 -1.57 12.00
CA GLY A 286 -14.95 -0.92 11.83
C GLY A 286 -16.08 -1.89 11.47
N LEU A 287 -15.76 -3.17 11.29
CA LEU A 287 -16.73 -4.22 10.95
C LEU A 287 -17.31 -4.89 12.21
N THR A 288 -18.50 -5.47 12.08
CA THR A 288 -19.06 -6.38 13.09
C THR A 288 -18.28 -7.70 13.14
N ALA A 289 -18.40 -8.47 14.23
CA ALA A 289 -17.68 -9.73 14.40
C ALA A 289 -17.96 -10.74 13.26
N ASP A 290 -19.22 -10.85 12.83
CA ASP A 290 -19.61 -11.75 11.74
C ASP A 290 -19.03 -11.30 10.39
N GLN A 291 -19.00 -9.99 10.15
CA GLN A 291 -18.37 -9.41 8.96
C GLN A 291 -16.84 -9.58 8.98
N GLN A 292 -16.19 -9.47 10.13
CA GLN A 292 -14.76 -9.74 10.27
C GLN A 292 -14.44 -11.19 9.92
N GLU A 293 -15.26 -12.15 10.37
CA GLU A 293 -15.04 -13.56 10.03
C GLU A 293 -15.23 -13.82 8.53
N ARG A 294 -16.27 -13.24 7.92
CA ARG A 294 -16.48 -13.32 6.47
C ARG A 294 -15.32 -12.70 5.68
N ALA A 295 -14.85 -11.52 6.08
CA ALA A 295 -13.70 -10.86 5.46
C ALA A 295 -12.42 -11.70 5.58
N ARG A 296 -12.15 -12.30 6.74
CA ARG A 296 -11.03 -13.25 6.93
C ARG A 296 -11.11 -14.44 5.97
N GLY A 297 -12.31 -15.00 5.79
CA GLY A 297 -12.53 -16.08 4.81
C GLY A 297 -12.22 -15.66 3.37
N LEU A 298 -12.64 -14.46 2.98
CA LEU A 298 -12.38 -13.93 1.63
C LEU A 298 -10.89 -13.62 1.39
N VAL A 299 -10.18 -13.07 2.38
CA VAL A 299 -8.73 -12.83 2.28
C VAL A 299 -7.98 -14.14 2.03
N ARG A 300 -8.37 -15.23 2.72
CA ARG A 300 -7.80 -16.56 2.46
C ARG A 300 -8.04 -17.04 1.02
N SER A 301 -9.16 -16.64 0.40
CA SER A 301 -9.47 -16.98 -1.00
C SER A 301 -8.65 -16.21 -2.05
N LEU A 302 -7.94 -15.13 -1.66
CA LEU A 302 -7.08 -14.39 -2.58
C LEU A 302 -5.75 -15.07 -2.85
N LEU A 303 -5.32 -15.98 -1.97
CA LEU A 303 -4.04 -16.67 -2.07
C LEU A 303 -4.28 -18.10 -2.51
N ARG A 304 -3.48 -18.58 -3.46
CA ARG A 304 -3.38 -20.00 -3.73
C ARG A 304 -2.78 -20.68 -2.48
N GLU A 305 -3.46 -21.68 -1.93
CA GLU A 305 -3.02 -22.35 -0.69
C GLU A 305 -1.81 -23.27 -0.93
N ALA A 306 -1.72 -23.85 -2.13
CA ALA A 306 -0.65 -24.75 -2.55
C ALA A 306 -0.48 -24.69 -4.08
N PRO A 307 0.70 -25.02 -4.63
CA PRO A 307 0.86 -25.27 -6.07
C PRO A 307 -0.27 -26.16 -6.63
N PRO A 308 -0.72 -25.96 -7.88
CA PRO A 308 -1.83 -26.70 -8.46
C PRO A 308 -1.42 -28.13 -8.84
N TYR A 309 -1.08 -28.96 -7.84
CA TYR A 309 -0.51 -30.28 -8.03
C TYR A 309 -1.35 -31.21 -8.91
N ASP A 310 -2.66 -31.02 -8.93
CA ASP A 310 -3.58 -31.83 -9.74
C ASP A 310 -3.53 -31.47 -11.23
N GLU A 311 -3.02 -30.30 -11.57
CA GLU A 311 -2.78 -29.84 -12.94
C GLU A 311 -1.35 -30.19 -13.42
N LEU A 312 -0.42 -30.48 -12.50
CA LEU A 312 0.98 -30.79 -12.82
C LEU A 312 1.17 -32.27 -13.16
N THR A 313 0.95 -32.63 -14.42
CA THR A 313 1.12 -33.99 -14.93
C THR A 313 2.52 -34.26 -15.51
N GLY A 314 2.99 -35.51 -15.44
CA GLY A 314 4.26 -35.95 -16.03
C GLY A 314 5.50 -35.53 -15.22
N PRO A 315 6.70 -35.59 -15.84
CA PRO A 315 7.95 -35.12 -15.25
C PRO A 315 7.91 -33.64 -14.91
N TRP A 316 8.50 -33.28 -13.78
CA TRP A 316 8.61 -31.88 -13.35
C TRP A 316 9.99 -31.35 -13.69
N ASN A 317 10.07 -30.44 -14.66
CA ASN A 317 11.34 -29.83 -15.07
C ASN A 317 11.45 -28.41 -14.51
N PHE A 318 12.58 -28.10 -13.89
CA PHE A 318 12.92 -26.77 -13.40
C PHE A 318 14.20 -26.27 -14.06
N ALA A 319 14.28 -24.98 -14.35
CA ALA A 319 15.52 -24.34 -14.78
C ALA A 319 16.32 -23.80 -13.57
N VAL A 320 17.65 -23.85 -13.63
CA VAL A 320 18.54 -23.13 -12.71
C VAL A 320 19.38 -22.18 -13.56
N CYS A 321 19.04 -20.89 -13.46
CA CYS A 321 19.60 -19.80 -14.24
C CYS A 321 20.61 -19.04 -13.38
N SER A 322 21.89 -19.37 -13.52
CA SER A 322 22.94 -18.87 -12.62
C SER A 322 23.90 -17.94 -13.32
N ALA A 323 24.42 -16.92 -12.62
CA ALA A 323 25.57 -16.17 -13.14
C ALA A 323 26.80 -17.09 -13.27
N SER A 324 27.74 -16.73 -14.15
CA SER A 324 28.90 -17.57 -14.50
C SER A 324 29.77 -17.95 -13.30
N GLU A 325 29.85 -17.09 -12.30
CA GLU A 325 30.59 -17.32 -11.06
C GLU A 325 29.93 -18.34 -10.12
N PHE A 326 28.63 -18.59 -10.25
CA PHE A 326 27.88 -19.55 -9.44
C PHE A 326 27.75 -20.92 -10.13
N HIS A 327 27.54 -20.94 -11.44
CA HIS A 327 27.06 -22.10 -12.20
C HIS A 327 27.82 -23.41 -11.92
N GLU A 328 29.15 -23.40 -12.00
CA GLU A 328 29.95 -24.61 -11.79
C GLU A 328 29.88 -25.12 -10.35
N GLY A 329 29.88 -24.21 -9.39
CA GLY A 329 29.76 -24.55 -7.97
C GLY A 329 28.41 -25.17 -7.65
N GLU A 330 27.34 -24.59 -8.16
CA GLU A 330 25.98 -25.06 -7.92
C GLU A 330 25.70 -26.43 -8.53
N CYS A 331 26.19 -26.69 -9.75
CA CYS A 331 26.13 -28.01 -10.35
C CYS A 331 26.84 -29.06 -9.47
N ARG A 332 27.99 -28.72 -8.88
CA ARG A 332 28.70 -29.61 -7.94
C ARG A 332 27.95 -29.80 -6.62
N ILE A 333 27.26 -28.77 -6.13
CA ILE A 333 26.46 -28.85 -4.90
C ILE A 333 25.27 -29.80 -5.10
N LEU A 334 24.56 -29.71 -6.23
CA LEU A 334 23.44 -30.60 -6.54
C LEU A 334 23.84 -32.09 -6.46
N VAL A 335 25.02 -32.43 -6.99
CA VAL A 335 25.53 -33.81 -6.96
C VAL A 335 26.08 -34.19 -5.58
N SER A 336 26.94 -33.35 -5.00
CA SER A 336 27.73 -33.71 -3.82
C SER A 336 26.96 -33.60 -2.50
N ALA A 337 26.07 -32.61 -2.37
CA ALA A 337 25.31 -32.36 -1.14
C ALA A 337 23.88 -32.93 -1.21
N PHE A 338 23.29 -32.99 -2.42
CA PHE A 338 21.89 -33.38 -2.60
C PHE A 338 21.68 -34.66 -3.41
N GLU A 339 22.77 -35.34 -3.81
CA GLU A 339 22.73 -36.65 -4.50
C GLU A 339 21.95 -36.65 -5.82
N PHE A 340 21.86 -35.49 -6.49
CA PHE A 340 21.31 -35.44 -7.84
C PHE A 340 22.23 -36.17 -8.81
N LYS A 341 21.63 -36.81 -9.83
CA LYS A 341 22.37 -37.53 -10.86
C LYS A 341 22.35 -36.75 -12.17
N GLU A 342 23.52 -36.45 -12.73
CA GLU A 342 23.61 -35.88 -14.07
C GLU A 342 23.14 -36.92 -15.11
N VAL A 343 22.25 -36.50 -16.00
CA VAL A 343 21.62 -37.33 -17.04
C VAL A 343 21.69 -36.64 -18.38
N THR A 344 21.54 -37.42 -19.46
CA THR A 344 21.42 -36.85 -20.80
C THR A 344 20.10 -36.08 -20.93
N PRO A 345 20.08 -34.91 -21.58
CA PRO A 345 18.83 -34.18 -21.84
C PRO A 345 17.78 -35.08 -22.52
N PRO A 346 16.52 -35.10 -22.04
CA PRO A 346 15.42 -35.79 -22.70
C PRO A 346 15.26 -35.37 -24.18
N PRO A 347 14.77 -36.25 -25.08
CA PRO A 347 14.67 -35.96 -26.52
C PRO A 347 13.82 -34.73 -26.88
N ASP A 348 12.84 -34.40 -26.04
CA ASP A 348 11.91 -33.28 -26.14
C ASP A 348 12.42 -31.99 -25.46
N THR A 349 13.66 -31.98 -24.99
CA THR A 349 14.26 -30.82 -24.32
C THR A 349 14.34 -29.64 -25.30
N PRO A 350 13.76 -28.47 -24.96
CA PRO A 350 13.91 -27.27 -25.76
C PRO A 350 15.38 -26.80 -25.76
N PRO A 351 15.85 -26.12 -26.83
CA PRO A 351 17.20 -25.56 -26.84
C PRO A 351 17.35 -24.51 -25.74
N SER A 352 18.55 -24.43 -25.14
CA SER A 352 18.86 -23.36 -24.20
C SER A 352 18.68 -21.99 -24.88
N PRO A 353 17.96 -21.04 -24.25
CA PRO A 353 17.60 -19.76 -24.87
C PRO A 353 18.80 -18.97 -25.38
N SER A 354 19.94 -19.09 -24.69
CA SER A 354 21.13 -18.32 -24.98
C SER A 354 22.02 -18.94 -26.06
N GLY A 355 21.85 -20.24 -26.35
CA GLY A 355 22.62 -21.01 -27.34
C GLY A 355 24.11 -21.24 -26.99
N TRP A 356 24.73 -20.34 -26.23
CA TRP A 356 26.13 -20.43 -25.81
C TRP A 356 26.34 -21.18 -24.48
N SER A 357 25.29 -21.36 -23.68
CA SER A 357 25.31 -22.17 -22.46
C SER A 357 24.26 -23.28 -22.56
N PRO A 358 24.61 -24.48 -23.06
CA PRO A 358 23.68 -25.61 -23.13
C PRO A 358 23.32 -26.10 -21.72
N TYR A 359 22.13 -26.70 -21.58
CA TYR A 359 21.71 -27.24 -20.30
C TYR A 359 22.56 -28.42 -19.84
N ARG A 360 22.92 -28.41 -18.56
CA ARG A 360 23.30 -29.60 -17.81
C ARG A 360 22.10 -30.09 -17.03
N VAL A 361 21.75 -31.37 -17.16
CA VAL A 361 20.49 -31.90 -16.66
C VAL A 361 20.74 -32.84 -15.49
N PHE A 362 20.05 -32.60 -14.38
CA PHE A 362 20.21 -33.33 -13.14
C PHE A 362 18.86 -33.90 -12.70
N GLU A 363 18.77 -35.20 -12.48
CA GLU A 363 17.59 -35.84 -11.93
C GLU A 363 17.69 -35.91 -10.40
N ALA A 364 16.63 -35.48 -9.71
CA ALA A 364 16.54 -35.51 -8.26
C ALA A 364 16.45 -36.95 -7.72
N PRO A 365 16.93 -37.21 -6.49
CA PRO A 365 16.80 -38.53 -5.86
C PRO A 365 15.38 -38.82 -5.34
N PHE A 366 14.46 -37.85 -5.48
CA PHE A 366 13.04 -37.97 -5.14
C PHE A 366 12.16 -37.70 -6.37
N LYS A 367 10.92 -38.16 -6.31
CA LYS A 367 9.98 -38.19 -7.44
C LYS A 367 8.79 -37.27 -7.18
N THR A 368 8.02 -36.94 -8.21
CA THR A 368 6.74 -36.25 -8.04
C THR A 368 5.77 -37.11 -7.20
N PRO A 369 4.65 -36.54 -6.70
CA PRO A 369 3.61 -37.33 -6.03
C PRO A 369 3.04 -38.47 -6.90
N SER A 370 3.11 -38.34 -8.22
CA SER A 370 2.70 -39.37 -9.19
C SER A 370 3.80 -40.39 -9.52
N GLY A 371 4.99 -40.27 -8.92
CA GLY A 371 6.14 -41.17 -9.14
C GLY A 371 7.01 -40.81 -10.34
N GLU A 372 6.75 -39.68 -11.00
CA GLU A 372 7.51 -39.19 -12.16
C GLU A 372 8.82 -38.51 -11.73
N PRO A 373 9.82 -38.38 -12.63
CA PRO A 373 11.07 -37.73 -12.30
C PRO A 373 10.92 -36.21 -12.11
N ILE A 374 11.67 -35.67 -11.15
CA ILE A 374 11.92 -34.23 -11.00
C ILE A 374 13.32 -33.95 -11.55
N ARG A 375 13.45 -32.97 -12.44
CA ARG A 375 14.70 -32.65 -13.15
C ARG A 375 15.04 -31.17 -13.05
N VAL A 376 16.33 -30.89 -12.96
CA VAL A 376 16.92 -29.55 -12.94
C VAL A 376 17.78 -29.35 -14.19
N PHE A 377 17.49 -28.32 -14.95
CA PHE A 377 18.21 -27.90 -16.16
C PHE A 377 19.03 -26.66 -15.81
N ALA A 378 20.29 -26.87 -15.45
CA ALA A 378 21.19 -25.80 -15.05
C ALA A 378 21.89 -25.20 -16.28
N ARG A 379 21.97 -23.88 -16.34
CA ARG A 379 22.76 -23.15 -17.33
C ARG A 379 23.32 -21.86 -16.74
N THR A 380 24.29 -21.29 -17.44
CA THR A 380 24.70 -19.91 -17.20
C THR A 380 23.67 -18.97 -17.81
N ALA A 381 23.34 -17.90 -17.09
CA ALA A 381 22.38 -16.90 -17.48
C ALA A 381 22.95 -15.48 -17.34
N THR A 382 22.38 -14.56 -18.12
CA THR A 382 22.61 -13.12 -18.01
C THR A 382 21.28 -12.44 -17.71
N PRO A 383 21.28 -11.16 -17.26
CA PRO A 383 20.00 -10.48 -17.01
C PRO A 383 19.19 -10.23 -18.28
N ARG A 384 19.66 -10.62 -19.46
CA ARG A 384 18.89 -10.53 -20.71
C ARG A 384 18.18 -11.83 -21.08
N ASP A 385 18.48 -12.92 -20.41
CA ASP A 385 18.00 -14.26 -20.79
C ASP A 385 17.49 -15.10 -19.61
N GLU A 386 17.70 -14.71 -18.35
CA GLU A 386 17.35 -15.52 -17.17
C GLU A 386 15.86 -15.82 -17.00
N ASN A 387 14.99 -15.00 -17.60
CA ASN A 387 13.53 -15.14 -17.53
C ASN A 387 12.91 -15.92 -18.69
N LEU A 388 13.68 -16.36 -19.69
CA LEU A 388 13.13 -16.92 -20.93
C LEU A 388 12.38 -18.24 -20.72
N GLU A 389 12.79 -19.06 -19.74
CA GLU A 389 12.10 -20.30 -19.37
C GLU A 389 10.70 -20.08 -18.77
N MET A 390 10.38 -18.86 -18.32
CA MET A 390 9.01 -18.52 -17.91
C MET A 390 8.02 -18.62 -19.07
N GLY A 391 8.48 -18.44 -20.31
CA GLY A 391 7.68 -18.56 -21.52
C GLY A 391 7.75 -19.92 -22.20
N MET A 392 8.16 -20.97 -21.48
CA MET A 392 8.25 -22.32 -22.02
C MET A 392 7.36 -23.26 -21.21
N GLU A 393 6.37 -23.88 -21.85
CA GLU A 393 5.50 -24.88 -21.21
C GLU A 393 6.27 -26.06 -20.59
N PHE A 394 7.43 -26.42 -21.17
CA PHE A 394 8.28 -27.53 -20.71
C PHE A 394 8.76 -27.40 -19.25
N PHE A 395 8.94 -26.17 -18.76
CA PHE A 395 9.41 -25.89 -17.40
C PHE A 395 8.24 -25.56 -16.48
N ILE A 396 8.20 -26.11 -15.27
CA ILE A 396 7.17 -25.76 -14.27
C ILE A 396 7.65 -24.69 -13.28
N GLY A 397 8.91 -24.26 -13.41
CA GLY A 397 9.50 -23.27 -12.54
C GLY A 397 11.00 -23.06 -12.77
N LEU A 398 11.59 -22.13 -12.04
CA LEU A 398 13.02 -21.87 -12.08
C LEU A 398 13.58 -21.29 -10.78
N LEU A 399 14.89 -21.44 -10.62
CA LEU A 399 15.72 -20.69 -9.69
C LEU A 399 16.56 -19.68 -10.48
N ILE A 400 16.56 -18.42 -10.06
CA ILE A 400 17.53 -17.41 -10.49
C ILE A 400 18.53 -17.23 -9.36
N ASN A 401 19.84 -17.43 -9.62
CA ASN A 401 20.87 -17.22 -8.60
C ASN A 401 22.07 -16.43 -9.11
N ARG A 402 22.29 -15.25 -8.52
CA ARG A 402 23.31 -14.28 -8.96
C ARG A 402 23.45 -13.12 -7.99
N HIS A 403 24.51 -12.32 -8.19
CA HIS A 403 24.49 -10.94 -7.71
C HIS A 403 23.41 -10.13 -8.45
N ALA A 404 22.62 -9.33 -7.71
CA ALA A 404 21.62 -8.42 -8.29
C ALA A 404 22.21 -7.09 -8.79
N GLN A 405 23.45 -6.77 -8.41
CA GLN A 405 24.07 -5.46 -8.63
C GLN A 405 23.14 -4.33 -8.20
N LEU A 406 22.79 -4.32 -6.90
CA LEU A 406 21.85 -3.37 -6.30
C LEU A 406 20.47 -3.33 -7.00
N GLY A 407 20.02 -4.48 -7.54
CA GLY A 407 18.73 -4.63 -8.24
C GLY A 407 18.75 -4.23 -9.72
N SER A 408 19.84 -3.66 -10.23
CA SER A 408 19.92 -3.20 -11.63
C SER A 408 19.79 -4.34 -12.65
N PHE A 409 20.15 -5.55 -12.25
CA PHE A 409 20.06 -6.71 -13.12
C PHE A 409 18.64 -7.25 -13.26
N ASP A 410 17.84 -7.23 -12.20
CA ASP A 410 16.46 -7.70 -12.24
C ASP A 410 15.58 -6.78 -13.08
N LEU A 411 15.87 -5.48 -13.07
CA LEU A 411 15.20 -4.52 -13.93
C LEU A 411 15.51 -4.76 -15.40
N ARG A 412 16.77 -5.08 -15.72
CA ARG A 412 17.14 -5.49 -17.08
C ARG A 412 16.42 -6.77 -17.49
N ALA A 413 16.27 -7.71 -16.55
CA ALA A 413 15.55 -8.95 -16.79
C ALA A 413 14.04 -8.76 -16.93
N ALA A 414 13.45 -7.84 -16.17
CA ALA A 414 12.05 -7.45 -16.27
C ALA A 414 11.74 -6.68 -17.56
N ALA A 415 12.73 -5.98 -18.13
CA ALA A 415 12.61 -5.33 -19.43
C ALA A 415 12.58 -6.33 -20.61
N VAL A 416 12.94 -7.60 -20.38
CA VAL A 416 12.85 -8.66 -21.39
C VAL A 416 11.39 -9.10 -21.49
N LYS A 417 10.77 -8.86 -22.65
CA LYS A 417 9.38 -9.24 -22.91
C LYS A 417 9.27 -10.76 -23.06
N VAL A 418 8.84 -11.44 -22.00
CA VAL A 418 8.50 -12.87 -21.97
C VAL A 418 7.07 -13.03 -21.48
N ARG A 419 6.24 -13.75 -22.24
CA ARG A 419 4.89 -14.10 -21.79
C ARG A 419 4.96 -15.42 -21.04
N GLN A 420 4.42 -15.47 -19.83
CA GLN A 420 4.31 -16.71 -19.07
C GLN A 420 3.49 -17.77 -19.84
N GLU A 421 3.97 -19.02 -19.86
CA GLU A 421 3.21 -20.17 -20.36
C GLU A 421 2.99 -21.20 -19.24
N GLY A 422 1.73 -21.54 -18.94
CA GLY A 422 1.39 -22.51 -17.89
C GLY A 422 1.72 -22.07 -16.46
N TYR A 423 1.64 -23.01 -15.53
CA TYR A 423 2.02 -22.79 -14.13
C TYR A 423 3.53 -22.56 -14.00
N LYS A 424 3.92 -21.59 -13.16
CA LYS A 424 5.32 -21.30 -12.85
C LYS A 424 5.52 -21.08 -11.36
N LEU A 425 6.47 -21.81 -10.77
CA LEU A 425 7.07 -21.48 -9.48
C LEU A 425 8.44 -20.86 -9.70
N MET A 426 8.62 -19.60 -9.33
CA MET A 426 9.89 -18.91 -9.43
C MET A 426 10.51 -18.74 -8.05
N MET A 427 11.78 -19.08 -7.91
CA MET A 427 12.56 -18.74 -6.74
C MET A 427 13.68 -17.79 -7.15
N ASN A 428 13.61 -16.55 -6.64
CA ASN A 428 14.60 -15.53 -6.92
C ASN A 428 15.59 -15.43 -5.74
N SER A 429 16.83 -15.83 -5.96
CA SER A 429 17.91 -15.91 -4.97
C SER A 429 18.96 -14.85 -5.26
N GLN A 430 18.77 -13.64 -4.76
CA GLN A 430 19.63 -12.51 -5.07
C GLN A 430 19.67 -11.46 -3.95
N CYS A 431 20.67 -10.56 -3.98
CA CYS A 431 20.83 -9.52 -2.96
C CYS A 431 19.83 -8.35 -2.97
N ALA A 432 18.80 -8.39 -3.82
CA ALA A 432 17.74 -7.37 -3.90
C ALA A 432 16.34 -7.98 -4.15
N GLY A 433 16.12 -9.22 -3.70
CA GLY A 433 14.96 -10.04 -4.08
C GLY A 433 13.60 -9.40 -3.77
N LEU A 434 13.33 -8.85 -2.58
CA LEU A 434 12.05 -8.19 -2.33
C LEU A 434 11.96 -6.85 -3.05
N THR A 435 13.08 -6.14 -3.20
CA THR A 435 13.11 -4.85 -3.92
C THR A 435 12.62 -5.02 -5.35
N THR A 436 12.96 -6.11 -6.04
CA THR A 436 12.64 -6.30 -7.46
C THR A 436 11.45 -7.24 -7.67
N ARG A 437 10.88 -7.77 -6.57
CA ARG A 437 9.68 -8.59 -6.59
C ARG A 437 8.52 -7.89 -7.31
N PHE A 438 8.32 -6.58 -7.09
CA PHE A 438 7.24 -5.85 -7.76
C PHE A 438 7.38 -5.94 -9.28
N ALA A 439 8.58 -5.70 -9.81
CA ALA A 439 8.86 -5.74 -11.24
C ALA A 439 8.65 -7.15 -11.81
N ILE A 440 9.15 -8.18 -11.12
CA ILE A 440 8.98 -9.58 -11.55
C ILE A 440 7.50 -10.00 -11.49
N SER A 441 6.77 -9.63 -10.43
CA SER A 441 5.34 -9.93 -10.28
C SER A 441 4.46 -9.22 -11.32
N GLN A 442 4.90 -8.07 -11.84
CA GLN A 442 4.22 -7.39 -12.95
C GLN A 442 4.40 -8.13 -14.28
N VAL A 443 5.57 -8.74 -14.51
CA VAL A 443 5.87 -9.52 -15.71
C VAL A 443 5.21 -10.91 -15.64
N PHE A 444 5.17 -11.52 -14.45
CA PHE A 444 4.67 -12.88 -14.21
C PHE A 444 3.60 -12.90 -13.11
N PRO A 445 2.40 -12.33 -13.36
CA PRO A 445 1.37 -12.16 -12.32
C PRO A 445 0.76 -13.47 -11.81
N ASP A 446 0.81 -14.53 -12.61
CA ASP A 446 0.23 -15.84 -12.29
C ASP A 446 1.24 -16.82 -11.66
N ALA A 447 2.49 -16.39 -11.50
CA ALA A 447 3.57 -17.21 -10.97
C ALA A 447 3.59 -17.20 -9.43
N ASP A 448 3.85 -18.36 -8.85
CA ASP A 448 4.14 -18.48 -7.42
C ASP A 448 5.61 -18.09 -7.18
N ILE A 449 5.83 -16.85 -6.74
CA ILE A 449 7.17 -16.27 -6.57
C ILE A 449 7.61 -16.37 -5.10
N TYR A 450 8.76 -17.02 -4.88
CA TYR A 450 9.56 -16.93 -3.67
C TYR A 450 10.71 -15.98 -3.95
N SER A 451 10.79 -14.86 -3.23
CA SER A 451 11.90 -13.91 -3.41
C SER A 451 12.73 -13.82 -2.15
N SER A 452 14.05 -13.76 -2.30
CA SER A 452 14.95 -13.57 -1.18
C SER A 452 14.69 -12.25 -0.45
N TRP A 453 14.86 -12.28 0.86
CA TRP A 453 14.63 -11.20 1.79
C TRP A 453 15.78 -10.20 1.85
N ASP A 454 16.99 -10.60 1.44
CA ASP A 454 18.19 -9.78 1.27
C ASP A 454 19.17 -10.66 0.46
N SER A 455 20.46 -10.37 0.57
CA SER A 455 21.61 -11.15 0.13
C SER A 455 21.50 -12.59 0.58
N THR A 456 21.28 -13.47 -0.38
CA THR A 456 21.46 -14.91 -0.18
C THR A 456 22.94 -15.21 -0.01
N TYR A 457 23.27 -16.01 0.99
CA TYR A 457 24.66 -16.30 1.33
C TYR A 457 25.23 -17.45 0.51
N PHE A 458 26.52 -17.36 0.24
CA PHE A 458 27.29 -18.41 -0.40
C PHE A 458 28.71 -18.44 0.16
N ARG A 459 29.42 -19.55 -0.07
CA ARG A 459 30.85 -19.68 0.27
C ARG A 459 31.63 -20.04 -0.97
N VAL A 460 32.83 -19.49 -1.08
CA VAL A 460 33.74 -19.72 -2.20
C VAL A 460 34.94 -20.53 -1.70
N GLY A 461 35.36 -21.52 -2.49
CA GLY A 461 36.55 -22.31 -2.27
C GLY A 461 37.84 -21.53 -2.58
N GLN A 462 38.99 -22.14 -2.32
CA GLN A 462 40.30 -21.56 -2.67
C GLN A 462 40.50 -21.38 -4.18
N ASP A 463 39.75 -22.12 -4.99
CA ASP A 463 39.73 -22.06 -6.45
C ASP A 463 38.81 -20.98 -7.01
N GLY A 464 38.16 -20.18 -6.15
CA GLY A 464 37.21 -19.15 -6.58
C GLY A 464 35.83 -19.71 -6.97
N VAL A 465 35.58 -21.01 -6.80
CA VAL A 465 34.31 -21.66 -7.15
C VAL A 465 33.38 -21.72 -5.93
N VAL A 466 32.09 -21.51 -6.14
CA VAL A 466 31.09 -21.67 -5.07
C VAL A 466 31.08 -23.11 -4.53
N THR A 467 31.16 -23.26 -3.22
CA THR A 467 31.20 -24.57 -2.52
C THR A 467 29.98 -24.82 -1.65
N ALA A 468 29.22 -23.77 -1.31
CA ALA A 468 27.94 -23.85 -0.62
C ALA A 468 27.08 -22.64 -1.01
N SER A 469 25.77 -22.84 -1.16
CA SER A 469 24.83 -21.82 -1.65
C SER A 469 23.49 -21.95 -0.93
N GLU A 470 23.11 -20.94 -0.16
CA GLU A 470 21.81 -20.87 0.52
C GLU A 470 20.64 -20.95 -0.47
N GLY A 471 20.79 -20.35 -1.65
CA GLY A 471 19.81 -20.39 -2.73
C GLY A 471 19.50 -21.81 -3.18
N ILE A 472 20.53 -22.63 -3.40
CA ILE A 472 20.38 -24.04 -3.77
C ILE A 472 19.79 -24.86 -2.62
N ASP A 473 20.24 -24.64 -1.39
CA ASP A 473 19.73 -25.35 -0.21
C ASP A 473 18.22 -25.14 -0.04
N CYS A 474 17.77 -23.88 -0.14
CA CYS A 474 16.37 -23.52 -0.02
C CYS A 474 15.55 -23.98 -1.24
N PHE A 475 16.12 -23.93 -2.46
CA PHE A 475 15.44 -24.39 -3.67
C PHE A 475 15.18 -25.89 -3.63
N VAL A 476 16.19 -26.70 -3.26
CA VAL A 476 16.00 -28.15 -3.10
C VAL A 476 14.99 -28.46 -1.98
N ALA A 477 14.97 -27.68 -0.90
CA ALA A 477 13.96 -27.81 0.15
C ALA A 477 12.53 -27.57 -0.37
N ALA A 478 12.34 -26.58 -1.25
CA ALA A 478 11.08 -26.33 -1.93
C ALA A 478 10.68 -27.49 -2.85
N LEU A 479 11.60 -28.00 -3.67
CA LEU A 479 11.35 -29.16 -4.55
C LEU A 479 10.93 -30.40 -3.75
N ARG A 480 11.59 -30.67 -2.61
CA ARG A 480 11.20 -31.76 -1.70
C ARG A 480 9.82 -31.55 -1.12
N GLY A 481 9.49 -30.34 -0.66
CA GLY A 481 8.14 -30.04 -0.19
C GLY A 481 7.09 -30.25 -1.28
N MET A 482 7.36 -29.83 -2.52
CA MET A 482 6.47 -30.06 -3.64
C MET A 482 6.27 -31.55 -3.94
N SER A 483 7.32 -32.37 -3.82
CA SER A 483 7.20 -33.83 -3.98
C SER A 483 6.24 -34.49 -2.97
N GLU A 484 6.00 -33.80 -1.85
CA GLU A 484 5.12 -34.24 -0.76
C GLU A 484 3.77 -33.51 -0.77
N ARG A 485 3.45 -32.76 -1.84
CA ARG A 485 2.24 -31.92 -1.97
C ARG A 485 2.07 -30.87 -0.86
N ALA A 486 3.17 -30.32 -0.37
CA ALA A 486 3.17 -29.29 0.67
C ALA A 486 2.38 -28.03 0.25
N SER A 487 1.56 -27.51 1.14
CA SER A 487 1.01 -26.15 1.03
C SER A 487 2.11 -25.09 1.02
N HIS A 488 1.81 -23.87 0.57
CA HIS A 488 2.79 -22.77 0.63
C HIS A 488 3.26 -22.48 2.05
N ALA A 489 2.39 -22.63 3.05
CA ALA A 489 2.78 -22.48 4.46
C ALA A 489 3.79 -23.57 4.91
N GLU A 490 3.63 -24.80 4.44
CA GLU A 490 4.57 -25.89 4.70
C GLU A 490 5.87 -25.73 3.91
N LEU A 491 5.81 -25.22 2.69
CA LEU A 491 6.99 -24.86 1.89
C LEU A 491 7.79 -23.77 2.59
N ASP A 492 7.14 -22.68 3.05
CA ASP A 492 7.78 -21.62 3.84
C ASP A 492 8.48 -22.18 5.07
N ALA A 493 7.82 -23.08 5.82
CA ALA A 493 8.42 -23.69 7.01
C ALA A 493 9.65 -24.55 6.69
N ARG A 494 9.64 -25.27 5.55
CA ARG A 494 10.78 -26.07 5.07
C ARG A 494 11.94 -25.20 4.62
N ILE A 495 11.65 -24.17 3.83
CA ILE A 495 12.61 -23.18 3.36
C ILE A 495 13.25 -22.48 4.55
N ARG A 496 12.47 -22.07 5.56
CA ARG A 496 12.97 -21.45 6.80
C ARG A 496 13.88 -22.38 7.62
N LYS A 497 13.74 -23.69 7.46
CA LYS A 497 14.65 -24.65 8.08
C LYS A 497 15.96 -24.83 7.30
N ALA A 498 15.92 -24.61 5.99
CA ALA A 498 17.06 -24.75 5.08
C ALA A 498 17.88 -23.46 4.95
N GLN A 499 17.27 -22.28 5.15
CA GLN A 499 17.96 -21.01 5.09
C GLN A 499 19.10 -20.93 6.11
N TRP A 500 20.07 -20.08 5.81
CA TRP A 500 21.22 -19.87 6.67
C TRP A 500 20.88 -18.86 7.76
N HIS A 501 21.78 -18.72 8.74
CA HIS A 501 21.58 -17.76 9.82
C HIS A 501 21.86 -16.35 9.33
N HIS A 502 20.85 -15.48 9.45
CA HIS A 502 20.92 -14.05 9.19
C HIS A 502 20.78 -13.27 10.50
N PRO A 503 21.38 -12.08 10.65
CA PRO A 503 21.19 -11.22 11.81
C PRO A 503 19.71 -10.96 12.15
N GLN A 504 18.84 -10.96 11.13
CA GLN A 504 17.41 -10.73 11.23
C GLN A 504 16.62 -11.92 11.76
N ALA A 505 17.24 -13.09 11.93
CA ALA A 505 16.63 -14.26 12.56
C ALA A 505 16.16 -14.00 14.01
N GLN A 506 16.58 -12.89 14.63
CA GLN A 506 16.04 -12.41 15.90
C GLN A 506 14.56 -11.99 15.83
N VAL A 507 14.02 -11.74 14.63
CA VAL A 507 12.61 -11.38 14.41
C VAL A 507 11.75 -12.66 14.38
N PRO A 508 10.72 -12.78 15.24
CA PRO A 508 9.82 -13.91 15.20
C PRO A 508 9.16 -14.07 13.83
N GLY A 509 9.30 -15.25 13.23
CA GLY A 509 8.70 -15.55 11.93
C GLY A 509 9.54 -15.15 10.71
N PHE A 510 10.77 -14.64 10.90
CA PHE A 510 11.69 -14.34 9.80
C PHE A 510 11.87 -15.53 8.84
N SER A 511 11.73 -15.28 7.54
CA SER A 511 12.05 -16.22 6.46
C SER A 511 12.90 -15.50 5.41
N GLN A 512 14.04 -16.09 5.05
CA GLN A 512 14.95 -15.53 4.05
C GLN A 512 14.34 -15.57 2.65
N PHE A 513 13.40 -16.46 2.38
CA PHE A 513 12.63 -16.42 1.13
C PHE A 513 11.17 -16.22 1.48
N VAL A 514 10.61 -15.16 0.93
CA VAL A 514 9.21 -14.78 1.17
C VAL A 514 8.37 -15.32 0.02
N GLY A 515 7.50 -16.27 0.35
CA GLY A 515 6.58 -16.93 -0.57
C GLY A 515 5.25 -16.20 -0.79
N PRO A 516 4.40 -16.75 -1.67
CA PRO A 516 3.08 -16.19 -1.99
C PRO A 516 2.07 -16.26 -0.82
N SER A 517 2.32 -17.12 0.18
CA SER A 517 1.53 -17.26 1.41
C SER A 517 1.63 -16.08 2.38
N HIS A 518 2.47 -15.07 2.10
CA HIS A 518 2.65 -13.92 2.98
C HIS A 518 1.72 -12.75 2.55
N PRO A 519 0.46 -12.65 3.06
CA PRO A 519 -0.57 -11.74 2.54
C PRO A 519 -0.16 -10.27 2.60
N LEU A 520 0.56 -9.86 3.65
CA LEU A 520 1.03 -8.48 3.80
C LEU A 520 2.11 -8.11 2.77
N VAL A 521 2.91 -9.07 2.30
CA VAL A 521 3.96 -8.80 1.32
C VAL A 521 3.34 -8.75 -0.06
N VAL A 522 2.48 -9.72 -0.40
CA VAL A 522 1.72 -9.69 -1.67
C VAL A 522 0.92 -8.39 -1.78
N ALA A 523 0.16 -8.00 -0.76
CA ALA A 523 -0.66 -6.80 -0.80
C ALA A 523 0.18 -5.51 -0.92
N ARG A 524 1.34 -5.42 -0.24
CA ARG A 524 2.23 -4.24 -0.32
C ARG A 524 2.88 -4.01 -1.68
N TYR A 525 2.99 -5.05 -2.51
CA TYR A 525 3.64 -4.98 -3.83
C TYR A 525 2.67 -5.23 -4.99
N SER A 526 1.41 -5.55 -4.71
CA SER A 526 0.37 -5.64 -5.74
C SER A 526 -0.04 -4.22 -6.14
N ASP A 527 0.05 -3.92 -7.42
CA ASP A 527 -0.38 -2.68 -8.07
C ASP A 527 -1.09 -3.14 -9.36
N VAL A 528 -2.34 -3.58 -9.19
CA VAL A 528 -3.05 -4.32 -10.23
C VAL A 528 -3.48 -3.40 -11.37
N ASN A 529 -3.78 -2.14 -11.09
CA ASN A 529 -4.02 -1.11 -12.11
C ASN A 529 -2.73 -0.45 -12.62
N ARG A 530 -1.54 -0.82 -12.11
CA ARG A 530 -0.23 -0.37 -12.62
C ARG A 530 -0.09 1.14 -12.65
N ASP A 531 -0.67 1.84 -11.68
CA ASP A 531 -0.63 3.30 -11.60
C ASP A 531 0.56 3.83 -10.78
N GLY A 532 1.39 2.91 -10.28
CA GLY A 532 2.53 3.22 -9.44
C GLY A 532 2.13 3.46 -8.00
N ARG A 533 0.97 2.96 -7.55
CA ARG A 533 0.57 2.91 -6.15
C ARG A 533 0.13 1.50 -5.82
N ALA A 534 0.72 0.91 -4.77
CA ALA A 534 0.29 -0.42 -4.38
C ALA A 534 -1.16 -0.42 -3.88
N ASP A 535 -1.96 -1.40 -4.31
CA ASP A 535 -3.39 -1.52 -4.07
C ASP A 535 -3.74 -1.46 -2.57
N TYR A 536 -2.84 -1.98 -1.72
CA TYR A 536 -3.00 -1.94 -0.26
C TYR A 536 -3.05 -0.51 0.30
N TYR A 537 -2.37 0.43 -0.36
CA TYR A 537 -2.33 1.84 -0.01
C TYR A 537 -3.20 2.70 -0.93
N ASP A 538 -3.74 2.12 -1.99
CA ASP A 538 -4.67 2.80 -2.87
C ASP A 538 -6.10 2.74 -2.32
N GLY A 539 -6.76 3.88 -2.27
CA GLY A 539 -8.18 3.94 -1.97
C GLY A 539 -9.06 3.67 -3.19
N PHE A 540 -8.54 3.89 -4.41
CA PHE A 540 -9.32 3.98 -5.64
C PHE A 540 -8.55 3.44 -6.86
N LEU A 541 -8.92 2.24 -7.31
CA LEU A 541 -8.42 1.69 -8.57
C LEU A 541 -9.07 2.38 -9.77
N ASP A 542 -8.30 3.19 -10.50
CA ASP A 542 -8.72 3.74 -11.79
C ASP A 542 -8.40 2.75 -12.92
N PHE A 543 -9.42 2.31 -13.67
CA PHE A 543 -9.23 1.40 -14.81
C PHE A 543 -9.02 2.14 -16.15
N GLN A 544 -9.14 3.47 -16.19
CA GLN A 544 -8.95 4.27 -17.40
C GLN A 544 -7.49 4.69 -17.56
N LEU A 545 -6.61 3.69 -17.66
CA LEU A 545 -5.16 3.86 -17.64
C LEU A 545 -4.60 4.33 -18.98
N THR A 546 -3.54 5.12 -18.92
CA THR A 546 -2.76 5.59 -20.06
C THR A 546 -1.29 5.29 -19.80
N GLU A 547 -0.67 4.52 -20.68
CA GLU A 547 0.76 4.23 -20.61
C GLU A 547 1.56 5.45 -21.08
N ILE A 548 2.47 5.94 -20.24
CA ILE A 548 3.35 7.05 -20.58
C ILE A 548 4.78 6.52 -20.67
N ALA A 549 5.37 6.65 -21.87
CA ALA A 549 6.75 6.28 -22.14
C ALA A 549 7.74 7.32 -21.61
N GLU A 550 8.97 6.90 -21.38
CA GLU A 550 10.04 7.80 -20.98
C GLU A 550 10.54 8.68 -22.14
N ASP A 551 10.78 9.96 -21.83
CA ASP A 551 11.54 10.90 -22.65
C ASP A 551 12.73 11.41 -21.83
N ILE A 552 13.86 10.74 -22.05
CA ILE A 552 15.14 11.04 -21.42
C ILE A 552 15.55 12.51 -21.64
N GLN A 553 15.46 13.01 -22.87
CA GLN A 553 15.95 14.35 -23.23
C GLN A 553 15.08 15.44 -22.61
N GLY A 554 13.78 15.19 -22.51
CA GLY A 554 12.78 16.09 -21.92
C GLY A 554 12.52 15.88 -20.42
N SER A 555 13.37 15.15 -19.69
CA SER A 555 13.05 14.67 -18.33
C SER A 555 12.74 15.77 -17.31
N MET A 556 13.28 16.99 -17.48
CA MET A 556 12.99 18.15 -16.62
C MET A 556 12.08 19.19 -17.28
N THR A 557 11.44 18.87 -18.41
CA THR A 557 10.50 19.76 -19.09
C THR A 557 9.07 19.32 -18.74
N PRO A 558 8.32 20.11 -17.95
CA PRO A 558 6.93 19.77 -17.61
C PRO A 558 6.04 19.70 -18.85
N ARG A 559 5.18 18.68 -18.94
CA ARG A 559 4.19 18.48 -20.01
C ARG A 559 2.89 17.95 -19.42
N ASP A 560 1.74 18.53 -19.74
CA ASP A 560 0.45 17.96 -19.32
C ASP A 560 0.28 16.57 -19.97
N PRO A 561 0.12 15.48 -19.19
CA PRO A 561 -0.07 14.14 -19.73
C PRO A 561 -1.44 13.96 -20.41
N GLY A 562 -2.36 14.93 -20.29
CA GLY A 562 -3.70 14.87 -20.88
C GLY A 562 -4.69 13.99 -20.10
N VAL A 563 -4.27 13.43 -18.97
CA VAL A 563 -5.04 12.53 -18.10
C VAL A 563 -4.85 12.88 -16.62
N SER A 564 -5.74 12.43 -15.75
CA SER A 564 -5.58 12.58 -14.28
C SER A 564 -4.38 11.77 -13.77
N ALA A 565 -3.87 12.15 -12.60
CA ALA A 565 -2.69 11.51 -12.02
C ALA A 565 -2.91 10.01 -11.73
N SER A 566 -4.10 9.61 -11.31
CA SER A 566 -4.48 8.19 -11.10
C SER A 566 -4.55 7.35 -12.37
N GLN A 567 -4.49 7.98 -13.55
CA GLN A 567 -4.60 7.30 -14.84
C GLN A 567 -3.23 7.00 -15.46
N ILE A 568 -2.14 7.48 -14.87
CA ILE A 568 -0.79 7.32 -15.42
C ILE A 568 -0.29 5.92 -15.09
N SER A 569 0.14 5.17 -16.11
CA SER A 569 0.62 3.79 -15.97
C SER A 569 1.81 3.51 -16.88
N GLY A 570 2.21 2.25 -16.99
CA GLY A 570 3.29 1.79 -17.87
C GLY A 570 4.68 2.13 -17.34
N ASP A 571 5.61 2.48 -18.24
CA ASP A 571 7.01 2.80 -17.89
C ASP A 571 7.10 3.93 -16.85
N ALA A 572 6.17 4.91 -16.92
CA ALA A 572 6.11 5.99 -15.95
C ALA A 572 5.95 5.48 -14.51
N ALA A 573 4.95 4.62 -14.28
CA ALA A 573 4.63 4.02 -12.99
C ALA A 573 5.73 3.05 -12.52
N ALA A 574 6.26 2.23 -13.44
CA ALA A 574 7.40 1.35 -13.15
C ALA A 574 8.61 2.14 -12.64
N GLY A 575 8.92 3.27 -13.26
CA GLY A 575 10.02 4.14 -12.82
C GLY A 575 9.81 4.78 -11.44
N LEU A 576 8.55 5.04 -11.04
CA LEU A 576 8.25 5.55 -9.70
C LEU A 576 8.36 4.45 -8.62
N ASN A 577 7.84 3.25 -8.92
CA ASN A 577 8.05 2.07 -8.08
C ASN A 577 9.55 1.82 -7.86
N TRP A 578 10.36 2.01 -8.90
CA TRP A 578 11.81 1.91 -8.80
C TRP A 578 12.44 3.00 -7.91
N ALA A 579 11.95 4.23 -7.97
CA ALA A 579 12.40 5.30 -7.08
C ALA A 579 12.15 4.96 -5.61
N ALA A 580 10.97 4.44 -5.28
CA ALA A 580 10.63 3.99 -3.92
C ALA A 580 11.52 2.80 -3.48
N GLY A 581 11.70 1.80 -4.33
CA GLY A 581 12.59 0.67 -4.06
C GLY A 581 14.05 1.09 -3.83
N SER A 582 14.54 2.04 -4.65
CA SER A 582 15.90 2.60 -4.52
C SER A 582 16.11 3.30 -3.17
N LEU A 583 15.10 4.01 -2.67
CA LEU A 583 15.15 4.69 -1.37
C LEU A 583 15.29 3.71 -0.20
N ASN A 584 14.62 2.56 -0.27
CA ASN A 584 14.82 1.50 0.73
C ASN A 584 16.27 0.99 0.74
N ARG A 585 16.94 0.90 -0.42
CA ARG A 585 18.36 0.51 -0.51
C ARG A 585 19.28 1.58 0.06
N VAL A 586 18.99 2.85 -0.25
CA VAL A 586 19.73 3.97 0.32
C VAL A 586 19.65 3.93 1.85
N ALA A 587 18.47 3.68 2.42
CA ALA A 587 18.29 3.58 3.87
C ALA A 587 19.01 2.37 4.50
N GLN A 588 19.12 1.26 3.77
CA GLN A 588 19.78 0.04 4.23
C GLN A 588 21.32 0.10 4.12
N TYR A 589 21.85 0.69 3.05
CA TYR A 589 23.26 0.65 2.68
C TYR A 589 23.92 2.03 2.72
N SER A 590 23.57 2.82 3.73
CA SER A 590 24.20 4.10 4.04
C SER A 590 24.03 4.44 5.51
N ASP A 591 25.13 4.53 6.26
CA ASP A 591 25.14 4.94 7.66
C ASP A 591 24.67 6.40 7.90
N ILE A 592 24.56 7.19 6.84
CA ILE A 592 23.95 8.53 6.84
C ILE A 592 22.45 8.41 7.15
N TRP A 593 21.81 7.34 6.67
CA TRP A 593 20.37 7.09 6.79
C TRP A 593 19.99 6.24 8.00
N ALA A 594 20.94 5.88 8.86
CA ALA A 594 20.76 4.97 9.99
C ALA A 594 19.68 5.40 11.00
N GLY A 595 19.22 6.67 10.98
CA GLY A 595 18.12 7.17 11.81
C GLY A 595 16.73 6.68 11.38
N LEU A 596 16.58 6.16 10.15
CA LEU A 596 15.34 5.53 9.72
C LEU A 596 15.32 4.05 10.13
N ALA A 597 14.12 3.55 10.47
CA ALA A 597 13.88 2.13 10.68
C ALA A 597 13.94 1.37 9.33
N GLY A 598 15.11 1.32 8.71
CA GLY A 598 15.37 0.69 7.40
C GLY A 598 16.36 -0.46 7.48
N GLN A 599 16.64 -1.00 8.67
CA GLN A 599 17.68 -2.03 8.87
C GLN A 599 17.31 -3.41 8.30
N SER A 600 16.15 -3.55 7.63
CA SER A 600 15.64 -4.83 7.16
C SER A 600 14.54 -4.66 6.09
N GLU A 601 14.45 -5.54 5.08
CA GLU A 601 13.45 -5.47 3.99
C GLU A 601 11.98 -5.66 4.45
N LEU A 602 11.75 -6.19 5.67
CA LEU A 602 10.43 -6.19 6.32
C LEU A 602 10.04 -4.83 6.91
N TYR A 603 11.03 -3.95 7.08
CA TYR A 603 10.91 -2.57 7.57
C TYR A 603 11.01 -1.55 6.43
N TYR A 604 10.81 -1.95 5.17
CA TYR A 604 10.77 -0.97 4.07
C TYR A 604 9.79 0.13 4.40
N VAL A 605 10.37 1.30 4.58
CA VAL A 605 9.66 2.49 4.98
C VAL A 605 9.08 3.14 3.72
N PHE A 606 9.80 3.07 2.60
CA PHE A 606 9.43 3.75 1.37
C PHE A 606 8.57 2.87 0.47
N GLN A 607 7.46 3.43 0.01
CA GLN A 607 6.56 2.82 -0.96
C GLN A 607 6.13 3.84 -1.99
N SER A 608 5.77 3.36 -3.18
CA SER A 608 5.29 4.25 -4.22
C SER A 608 3.89 4.76 -3.89
N GLY A 609 3.72 6.08 -3.88
CA GLY A 609 2.47 6.76 -3.56
C GLY A 609 1.68 7.23 -4.79
N GLY A 610 2.11 6.83 -6.00
CA GLY A 610 1.52 7.26 -7.26
C GLY A 610 1.88 8.69 -7.66
N PHE A 611 1.24 9.17 -8.73
CA PHE A 611 1.44 10.52 -9.25
C PHE A 611 0.55 11.56 -8.56
N PHE A 612 0.96 12.82 -8.60
CA PHE A 612 0.16 13.97 -8.18
C PHE A 612 0.21 15.10 -9.22
N SER A 613 -0.58 16.15 -9.04
CA SER A 613 -0.48 17.36 -9.86
C SER A 613 -0.85 18.60 -9.06
N HIS A 614 -0.65 19.79 -9.63
CA HIS A 614 -1.21 21.03 -9.08
C HIS A 614 -2.75 20.99 -8.95
N ARG A 615 -3.45 20.19 -9.78
CA ARG A 615 -4.91 19.99 -9.74
C ARG A 615 -5.32 19.02 -8.63
N GLU A 616 -4.46 18.04 -8.35
CA GLU A 616 -4.64 16.97 -7.36
C GLU A 616 -3.36 16.89 -6.48
N PRO A 617 -3.07 17.91 -5.64
CA PRO A 617 -1.79 17.97 -4.92
C PRO A 617 -1.75 16.99 -3.74
N PRO A 618 -0.55 16.59 -3.27
CA PRO A 618 -0.41 15.77 -2.06
C PRO A 618 -0.97 16.49 -0.83
N HIS A 619 -1.76 15.78 -0.02
CA HIS A 619 -2.31 16.26 1.26
C HIS A 619 -1.63 15.56 2.44
N ASP A 620 -1.86 16.03 3.67
CA ASP A 620 -1.37 15.37 4.89
C ASP A 620 0.16 15.12 4.91
N VAL A 621 0.95 16.01 4.29
CA VAL A 621 2.42 15.91 4.25
C VAL A 621 3.03 16.62 5.46
N PRO A 622 3.69 15.91 6.40
CA PRO A 622 4.37 16.56 7.50
C PRO A 622 5.53 17.41 7.00
N THR A 623 5.67 18.59 7.58
CA THR A 623 6.63 19.61 7.13
C THR A 623 7.74 19.86 8.13
N GLY A 624 7.51 19.62 9.42
CA GLY A 624 8.50 19.93 10.47
C GLY A 624 8.97 21.38 10.36
N ASN A 625 10.28 21.57 10.27
CA ASN A 625 10.91 22.89 10.10
C ASN A 625 11.13 23.30 8.62
N ALA A 626 10.47 22.63 7.66
CA ALA A 626 10.65 22.90 6.24
C ALA A 626 10.22 24.33 5.86
N VAL A 627 10.92 24.89 4.86
CA VAL A 627 10.49 26.14 4.21
C VAL A 627 9.21 25.92 3.40
N ARG A 628 8.37 26.96 3.32
CA ARG A 628 7.11 26.93 2.56
C ARG A 628 7.38 26.77 1.06
N GLN A 629 6.74 25.78 0.45
CA GLN A 629 6.74 25.52 -0.99
C GLN A 629 5.35 25.04 -1.42
N ASP A 630 4.96 25.29 -2.66
CA ASP A 630 3.75 24.72 -3.25
C ASP A 630 4.00 23.25 -3.60
N LEU A 631 3.51 22.34 -2.74
CA LEU A 631 3.63 20.89 -2.94
C LEU A 631 3.07 20.44 -4.28
N GLY A 632 2.01 21.07 -4.78
CA GLY A 632 1.38 20.74 -6.05
C GLY A 632 2.26 21.06 -7.25
N ARG A 633 3.29 21.88 -7.07
CA ARG A 633 4.26 22.26 -8.11
C ARG A 633 5.63 21.63 -7.91
N LEU A 634 5.86 20.84 -6.86
CA LEU A 634 7.15 20.18 -6.71
C LEU A 634 7.28 19.01 -7.69
N PRO A 635 8.49 18.70 -8.22
CA PRO A 635 8.76 17.53 -9.04
C PRO A 635 8.48 16.20 -8.33
N ALA A 636 8.82 16.11 -7.05
CA ALA A 636 8.64 14.94 -6.20
C ALA A 636 8.26 15.37 -4.79
N VAL A 637 7.48 14.54 -4.11
CA VAL A 637 7.08 14.75 -2.71
C VAL A 637 7.09 13.41 -2.00
N THR A 638 7.72 13.38 -0.84
CA THR A 638 7.75 12.24 0.07
C THR A 638 6.95 12.55 1.32
N ARG A 639 6.11 11.60 1.73
CA ARG A 639 5.15 11.79 2.81
C ARG A 639 5.46 10.83 3.94
N PHE A 640 6.19 11.31 4.95
CA PHE A 640 6.54 10.52 6.12
C PHE A 640 5.35 10.38 7.06
N HIS A 641 5.21 9.21 7.67
CA HIS A 641 4.16 8.94 8.62
C HIS A 641 4.52 7.92 9.67
N GLU A 642 4.14 8.22 10.90
CA GLU A 642 4.13 7.22 11.96
C GLU A 642 3.01 6.18 11.73
N SER A 643 3.34 4.91 11.90
CA SER A 643 2.40 3.80 11.74
C SER A 643 2.70 2.72 12.76
N LYS A 644 1.73 2.45 13.64
CA LYS A 644 1.83 1.35 14.63
C LYS A 644 1.80 -0.03 13.99
N GLU A 645 1.32 -0.12 12.75
CA GLU A 645 1.25 -1.35 11.96
C GLU A 645 2.51 -1.57 11.12
N ALA A 646 3.28 -0.51 10.85
CA ALA A 646 4.57 -0.65 10.21
C ALA A 646 5.55 -1.26 11.21
N LEU A 647 6.15 -2.37 10.80
CA LEU A 647 7.35 -2.91 11.42
C LEU A 647 8.40 -1.77 11.33
N GLY A 648 8.82 -1.18 12.45
CA GLY A 648 9.68 0.01 12.50
C GLY A 648 8.98 1.35 12.79
N GLY A 649 7.66 1.36 12.90
CA GLY A 649 6.90 2.54 13.37
C GLY A 649 6.72 3.66 12.34
N LEU A 650 7.28 3.52 11.13
CA LEU A 650 7.34 4.57 10.11
C LEU A 650 6.99 4.00 8.72
N SER A 651 6.31 4.79 7.89
CA SER A 651 6.03 4.51 6.47
C SER A 651 6.11 5.83 5.69
N VAL A 652 6.55 5.79 4.44
CA VAL A 652 6.83 6.95 3.59
C VAL A 652 6.27 6.72 2.19
N ASP A 653 5.31 7.53 1.78
CA ASP A 653 4.83 7.53 0.40
C ASP A 653 5.78 8.35 -0.48
N VAL A 654 6.23 7.79 -1.60
CA VAL A 654 7.10 8.42 -2.59
C VAL A 654 6.25 8.77 -3.81
N MET A 655 6.00 10.06 -4.03
CA MET A 655 5.11 10.53 -5.08
C MET A 655 5.86 11.41 -6.09
N PHE A 656 5.39 11.43 -7.34
CA PHE A 656 6.01 12.21 -8.41
C PHE A 656 4.99 13.05 -9.18
N HIS A 657 5.43 14.20 -9.71
CA HIS A 657 4.53 15.09 -10.42
C HIS A 657 4.18 14.51 -11.79
N SER A 658 2.89 14.41 -12.08
CA SER A 658 2.28 13.90 -13.32
C SER A 658 2.82 14.58 -14.59
N HIS A 659 3.10 15.89 -14.54
CA HIS A 659 3.71 16.60 -15.69
C HIS A 659 5.17 16.20 -15.98
N LEU A 660 5.79 15.39 -15.12
CA LEU A 660 7.08 14.77 -15.34
C LEU A 660 6.96 13.24 -15.34
N SER A 661 5.78 12.70 -15.60
CA SER A 661 5.56 11.24 -15.71
C SER A 661 6.45 10.59 -16.77
N HIS A 662 6.74 11.31 -17.85
CA HIS A 662 7.68 10.91 -18.90
C HIS A 662 9.16 11.02 -18.49
N ALA A 663 9.50 11.55 -17.31
CA ALA A 663 10.90 11.65 -16.91
C ALA A 663 11.54 10.27 -16.80
N ALA A 664 12.83 10.19 -17.17
CA ALA A 664 13.63 8.99 -16.99
C ALA A 664 13.55 8.50 -15.54
N GLN A 665 13.36 7.20 -15.35
CA GLN A 665 13.32 6.54 -14.05
C GLN A 665 14.54 6.90 -13.18
N GLU A 666 15.72 7.09 -13.79
CA GLU A 666 16.93 7.46 -13.07
C GLU A 666 16.85 8.85 -12.47
N LEU A 667 16.17 9.78 -13.15
CA LEU A 667 15.96 11.12 -12.62
C LEU A 667 14.90 11.09 -11.51
N LYS A 668 13.81 10.32 -11.69
CA LYS A 668 12.77 10.15 -10.66
C LYS A 668 13.38 9.74 -9.33
N ARG A 669 14.22 8.70 -9.30
CA ARG A 669 14.88 8.25 -8.07
C ARG A 669 15.80 9.31 -7.45
N LEU A 670 16.48 10.14 -8.24
CA LEU A 670 17.35 11.19 -7.71
C LEU A 670 16.54 12.28 -7.00
N LEU A 671 15.47 12.75 -7.65
CA LEU A 671 14.62 13.81 -7.09
C LEU A 671 13.84 13.30 -5.86
N CYS A 672 13.31 12.07 -5.93
CA CYS A 672 12.66 11.43 -4.79
C CYS A 672 13.63 11.23 -3.62
N ALA A 673 14.87 10.79 -3.86
CA ALA A 673 15.86 10.61 -2.81
C ALA A 673 16.29 11.92 -2.14
N ALA A 674 16.48 12.97 -2.94
CA ALA A 674 16.78 14.29 -2.45
C ALA A 674 15.65 14.86 -1.56
N ASP A 675 14.40 14.74 -2.03
CA ASP A 675 13.22 15.17 -1.27
C ASP A 675 13.05 14.38 0.03
N ALA A 676 13.17 13.05 -0.03
CA ALA A 676 13.15 12.16 1.13
C ALA A 676 14.16 12.58 2.20
N MET A 677 15.42 12.78 1.80
CA MET A 677 16.49 13.12 2.73
C MET A 677 16.23 14.48 3.39
N ARG A 678 15.84 15.49 2.58
CA ARG A 678 15.54 16.83 3.11
C ARG A 678 14.40 16.81 4.11
N ARG A 679 13.30 16.12 3.81
CA ARG A 679 12.16 16.02 4.73
C ARG A 679 12.52 15.21 5.97
N ALA A 680 13.31 14.15 5.83
CA ALA A 680 13.76 13.39 6.99
C ALA A 680 14.63 14.23 7.95
N PHE A 681 15.45 15.15 7.44
CA PHE A 681 16.13 16.15 8.28
C PHE A 681 15.15 17.15 8.91
N ASP A 682 14.21 17.69 8.13
CA ASP A 682 13.25 18.69 8.62
C ASP A 682 12.32 18.15 9.72
N LEU A 683 12.04 16.84 9.67
CA LEU A 683 11.22 16.10 10.63
C LEU A 683 12.03 15.51 11.79
N GLY A 684 13.37 15.62 11.75
CA GLY A 684 14.25 15.10 12.80
C GLY A 684 14.42 13.57 12.79
N TYR A 685 14.08 12.89 11.69
CA TYR A 685 14.31 11.44 11.57
C TYR A 685 15.77 11.09 11.25
N LEU A 686 16.51 12.00 10.64
CA LEU A 686 17.95 11.88 10.43
C LEU A 686 18.67 12.78 11.42
N GLU A 687 18.97 12.24 12.60
CA GLU A 687 19.85 12.89 13.57
C GLU A 687 21.30 12.48 13.31
N GLY A 688 22.21 13.45 13.35
CA GLY A 688 23.61 13.19 13.10
C GLY A 688 24.54 13.99 14.00
N ASP A 689 25.83 13.67 13.90
CA ASP A 689 26.90 14.42 14.53
C ASP A 689 26.93 15.88 14.06
N GLU A 690 27.85 16.68 14.59
CA GLU A 690 28.00 18.11 14.23
C GLU A 690 28.06 18.36 12.70
N THR A 691 28.43 17.38 11.88
CA THR A 691 28.49 17.54 10.43
C THR A 691 27.09 17.61 9.81
N LEU A 692 26.23 16.64 10.14
CA LEU A 692 24.89 16.48 9.55
C LEU A 692 23.85 17.48 10.11
N SER A 693 24.20 18.21 11.18
CA SER A 693 23.37 19.30 11.69
C SER A 693 23.51 20.62 10.91
N THR A 694 24.49 20.71 10.00
CA THR A 694 24.73 21.92 9.19
C THR A 694 24.10 21.84 7.80
N PRO A 695 23.65 22.97 7.20
CA PRO A 695 23.16 22.99 5.82
C PRO A 695 24.15 22.39 4.82
N ARG A 696 25.45 22.67 5.01
CA ARG A 696 26.54 22.14 4.17
C ARG A 696 26.63 20.62 4.26
N GLY A 697 26.69 20.07 5.47
CA GLY A 697 26.77 18.62 5.66
C GLY A 697 25.57 17.89 5.08
N GLN A 698 24.36 18.42 5.28
CA GLN A 698 23.13 17.85 4.71
C GLN A 698 23.14 17.85 3.17
N ARG A 699 23.59 18.94 2.54
CA ARG A 699 23.71 19.03 1.07
C ARG A 699 24.79 18.10 0.52
N CYS A 700 25.92 17.97 1.20
CA CYS A 700 26.98 17.01 0.83
C CYS A 700 26.54 15.55 1.01
N ALA A 701 25.80 15.23 2.07
CA ALA A 701 25.21 13.91 2.27
C ALA A 701 24.25 13.55 1.12
N MET A 702 23.41 14.50 0.72
CA MET A 702 22.52 14.34 -0.43
C MET A 702 23.29 14.12 -1.75
N LEU A 703 24.39 14.84 -1.97
CA LEU A 703 25.26 14.64 -3.14
C LEU A 703 25.84 13.22 -3.18
N LEU A 704 26.32 12.69 -2.05
CA LEU A 704 26.83 11.32 -1.95
C LEU A 704 25.75 10.28 -2.27
N THR A 705 24.56 10.43 -1.69
CA THR A 705 23.41 9.56 -1.98
C THR A 705 23.05 9.57 -3.47
N MET A 706 22.94 10.74 -4.08
CA MET A 706 22.66 10.86 -5.52
C MET A 706 23.77 10.25 -6.39
N ALA A 707 25.04 10.42 -6.01
CA ALA A 707 26.18 9.86 -6.75
C ALA A 707 26.21 8.33 -6.68
N GLY A 708 25.93 7.74 -5.52
CA GLY A 708 25.80 6.29 -5.35
C GLY A 708 24.60 5.72 -6.10
N LEU A 709 23.46 6.44 -6.13
CA LEU A 709 22.31 6.03 -6.95
C LEU A 709 22.67 5.95 -8.44
N LEU A 710 23.53 6.83 -8.95
CA LEU A 710 24.00 6.80 -10.33
C LEU A 710 25.07 5.74 -10.64
N GLU A 711 25.32 4.80 -9.72
CA GLU A 711 26.27 3.70 -9.95
C GLU A 711 25.61 2.51 -10.66
N PHE A 712 25.51 2.62 -11.99
CA PHE A 712 25.01 1.55 -12.85
C PHE A 712 25.69 1.60 -14.22
N PRO A 713 25.72 0.48 -14.98
CA PRO A 713 26.40 0.43 -16.26
C PRO A 713 25.58 1.17 -17.32
N ALA A 714 25.94 2.42 -17.61
CA ALA A 714 25.36 3.25 -18.67
C ALA A 714 26.41 4.21 -19.28
N ASP A 715 26.03 4.85 -20.39
CA ASP A 715 26.86 5.87 -21.03
C ASP A 715 27.16 7.03 -20.07
N GLN A 716 28.42 7.48 -20.02
CA GLN A 716 28.81 8.52 -19.07
C GLN A 716 28.17 9.87 -19.36
N ASN A 717 27.92 10.22 -20.64
CA ASN A 717 27.23 11.48 -20.96
C ASN A 717 25.78 11.44 -20.50
N PHE A 718 25.14 10.27 -20.58
CA PHE A 718 23.80 10.08 -20.03
C PHE A 718 23.78 10.28 -18.51
N ILE A 719 24.71 9.65 -17.79
CA ILE A 719 24.83 9.79 -16.33
C ILE A 719 25.13 11.24 -15.93
N ASP A 720 26.05 11.90 -16.61
CA ASP A 720 26.42 13.29 -16.30
C ASP A 720 25.30 14.28 -16.67
N GLY A 721 24.51 13.97 -17.70
CA GLY A 721 23.29 14.70 -18.04
C GLY A 721 22.23 14.62 -16.94
N LEU A 722 21.95 13.41 -16.43
CA LEU A 722 21.05 13.19 -15.29
C LEU A 722 21.52 13.93 -14.04
N TRP A 723 22.83 13.87 -13.76
CA TRP A 723 23.45 14.58 -12.65
C TRP A 723 23.25 16.10 -12.75
N SER A 724 23.54 16.69 -13.91
CA SER A 724 23.37 18.13 -14.13
C SER A 724 21.91 18.57 -14.01
N MET A 725 20.97 17.77 -14.54
CA MET A 725 19.54 18.00 -14.39
C MET A 725 19.10 17.99 -12.92
N ALA A 726 19.57 17.01 -12.13
CA ALA A 726 19.26 16.91 -10.71
C ALA A 726 19.83 18.09 -9.91
N LEU A 727 21.09 18.48 -10.14
CA LEU A 727 21.70 19.64 -9.47
C LEU A 727 20.89 20.92 -9.73
N LYS A 728 20.47 21.14 -10.99
CA LYS A 728 19.63 22.28 -11.36
C LYS A 728 18.27 22.24 -10.67
N ALA A 729 17.61 21.07 -10.67
CA ALA A 729 16.32 20.88 -10.00
C ALA A 729 16.40 21.17 -8.49
N LEU A 730 17.56 20.92 -7.86
CA LEU A 730 17.81 21.12 -6.44
C LEU A 730 18.46 22.48 -6.09
N ARG A 731 18.66 23.35 -7.07
CA ARG A 731 19.35 24.64 -6.90
C ARG A 731 20.76 24.49 -6.29
N LEU A 732 21.41 23.36 -6.57
CA LEU A 732 22.77 23.08 -6.10
C LEU A 732 23.81 23.66 -7.06
N PRO A 733 25.01 24.03 -6.56
CA PRO A 733 26.10 24.46 -7.43
C PRO A 733 26.54 23.34 -8.38
N GLN A 734 27.08 23.72 -9.53
CA GLN A 734 27.64 22.76 -10.48
C GLN A 734 28.90 22.14 -9.89
N ILE A 735 28.82 20.84 -9.59
CA ILE A 735 29.90 20.04 -9.04
C ILE A 735 30.04 18.77 -9.88
N SER A 736 31.28 18.32 -10.10
CA SER A 736 31.52 17.07 -10.84
C SER A 736 31.05 15.85 -10.04
N ARG A 737 30.24 14.98 -10.66
CA ARG A 737 29.84 13.70 -10.08
C ARG A 737 31.04 12.86 -9.70
N SER A 738 32.10 12.86 -10.52
CA SER A 738 33.32 12.08 -10.28
C SER A 738 34.03 12.52 -9.00
N THR A 739 34.02 13.82 -8.68
CA THR A 739 34.57 14.33 -7.41
C THR A 739 33.80 13.78 -6.22
N VAL A 740 32.47 13.74 -6.30
CA VAL A 740 31.61 13.22 -5.23
C VAL A 740 31.75 11.70 -5.11
N ARG A 741 31.68 10.96 -6.23
CA ARG A 741 31.77 9.49 -6.25
C ARG A 741 33.11 8.97 -5.76
N ALA A 742 34.20 9.72 -5.96
CA ALA A 742 35.53 9.36 -5.46
C ALA A 742 35.61 9.27 -3.92
N CYS A 743 34.64 9.84 -3.20
CA CYS A 743 34.54 9.76 -1.75
C CYS A 743 33.78 8.52 -1.25
N ILE A 744 33.25 7.68 -2.15
CA ILE A 744 32.68 6.36 -1.82
C ILE A 744 33.74 5.33 -2.21
N THR A 745 34.48 4.77 -1.25
CA THR A 745 35.66 3.93 -1.49
C THR A 745 35.40 2.45 -1.23
N GLU A 746 36.38 1.60 -1.53
CA GLU A 746 36.30 0.16 -1.19
C GLU A 746 36.09 -0.06 0.31
N GLU A 747 36.68 0.79 1.16
CA GLU A 747 36.46 0.79 2.61
C GLU A 747 34.98 1.04 2.97
N ASP A 748 34.27 1.87 2.21
CA ASP A 748 32.83 2.04 2.40
C ASP A 748 32.07 0.79 1.94
N HIS A 749 32.45 0.19 0.82
CA HIS A 749 31.83 -1.04 0.31
C HIS A 749 32.02 -2.23 1.26
N GLU A 750 33.20 -2.37 1.88
CA GLU A 750 33.49 -3.38 2.91
C GLU A 750 32.55 -3.24 4.12
N LEU A 751 32.13 -2.01 4.41
CA LEU A 751 31.13 -1.69 5.45
C LEU A 751 29.70 -1.62 4.92
N SER A 752 29.46 -2.06 3.68
CA SER A 752 28.15 -2.07 3.02
C SER A 752 27.54 -0.67 2.82
N ASN A 753 28.36 0.39 2.73
CA ASN A 753 27.94 1.77 2.48
C ASN A 753 28.04 2.14 0.99
N TYR A 754 27.08 1.68 0.18
CA TYR A 754 27.08 1.92 -1.27
C TYR A 754 26.53 3.29 -1.69
N TYR A 755 25.72 3.95 -0.83
CA TYR A 755 25.06 5.22 -1.15
C TYR A 755 25.61 6.41 -0.35
N GLY A 756 26.88 6.32 0.01
CA GLY A 756 27.58 7.29 0.84
C GLY A 756 27.64 6.88 2.31
N SER A 757 28.64 7.39 3.00
CA SER A 757 28.87 7.14 4.43
C SER A 757 29.25 8.43 5.15
N ARG A 758 29.21 8.43 6.49
CA ARG A 758 29.74 9.52 7.33
C ARG A 758 31.24 9.72 7.09
N ARG A 759 31.98 8.63 6.86
CA ARG A 759 33.40 8.67 6.47
C ARG A 759 33.58 9.39 5.12
N GLY A 760 32.81 9.00 4.10
CA GLY A 760 32.80 9.62 2.78
C GLY A 760 32.35 11.09 2.82
N LEU A 761 31.42 11.45 3.71
CA LEU A 761 31.01 12.83 3.95
C LEU A 761 32.16 13.70 4.45
N GLY A 762 32.92 13.21 5.42
CA GLY A 762 34.14 13.87 5.89
C GLY A 762 35.18 14.06 4.77
N GLN A 763 35.37 13.03 3.94
CA GLN A 763 36.27 13.11 2.78
C GLN A 763 35.81 14.15 1.76
N LEU A 764 34.51 14.19 1.43
CA LEU A 764 33.95 15.14 0.48
C LEU A 764 34.10 16.59 0.95
N LEU A 765 33.79 16.85 2.22
CA LEU A 765 33.93 18.18 2.82
C LEU A 765 35.39 18.66 2.76
N ALA A 766 36.34 17.81 3.13
CA ALA A 766 37.77 18.13 3.07
C ALA A 766 38.26 18.35 1.63
N ALA A 767 37.80 17.53 0.68
CA ALA A 767 38.14 17.65 -0.72
C ALA A 767 37.63 18.97 -1.31
N LEU A 768 36.37 19.33 -1.06
CA LEU A 768 35.78 20.58 -1.55
C LEU A 768 36.44 21.80 -0.93
N GLN A 769 36.68 21.81 0.39
CA GLN A 769 37.35 22.93 1.04
C GLN A 769 38.74 23.22 0.44
N LYS A 770 39.47 22.16 0.07
CA LYS A 770 40.81 22.26 -0.49
C LYS A 770 40.81 22.59 -1.99
N SER A 771 39.96 21.93 -2.76
CA SER A 771 40.05 21.89 -4.23
C SER A 771 39.01 22.76 -4.93
N ASP A 772 37.90 23.08 -4.27
CA ASP A 772 36.83 23.93 -4.81
C ASP A 772 36.16 24.76 -3.68
N PRO A 773 36.88 25.75 -3.12
CA PRO A 773 36.38 26.54 -1.99
C PRO A 773 35.13 27.37 -2.35
N VAL A 774 34.91 27.68 -3.63
CA VAL A 774 33.73 28.42 -4.08
C VAL A 774 32.48 27.54 -3.93
N THR A 775 32.52 26.31 -4.45
CA THR A 775 31.44 25.34 -4.27
C THR A 775 31.24 25.01 -2.79
N PHE A 776 32.32 24.91 -2.01
CA PHE A 776 32.25 24.68 -0.55
C PHE A 776 31.46 25.78 0.18
N GLU A 777 31.71 27.06 -0.15
CA GLU A 777 30.95 28.18 0.41
C GLU A 777 29.51 28.22 -0.09
N GLN A 778 29.27 27.97 -1.39
CA GLN A 778 27.91 27.91 -1.94
C GLN A 778 27.05 26.83 -1.29
N LEU A 779 27.63 25.65 -1.02
CA LEU A 779 26.94 24.59 -0.26
C LEU A 779 26.72 24.97 1.21
N GLY A 780 27.43 25.95 1.75
CA GLY A 780 27.25 26.47 3.11
C GLY A 780 26.26 27.61 3.25
N THR A 781 25.62 28.06 2.17
CA THR A 781 24.68 29.20 2.22
C THR A 781 23.52 29.00 3.20
N GLU A 782 23.11 30.08 3.87
CA GLU A 782 21.94 30.10 4.75
C GLU A 782 20.60 30.12 3.97
N ASP A 783 20.62 30.21 2.63
CA ASP A 783 19.41 30.10 1.82
C ASP A 783 18.77 28.71 2.00
N PRO A 784 17.58 28.62 2.64
CA PRO A 784 16.95 27.33 2.95
C PRO A 784 16.42 26.60 1.71
N LEU A 785 16.40 27.25 0.55
CA LEU A 785 15.94 26.68 -0.72
C LEU A 785 17.04 25.94 -1.48
N VAL A 786 18.32 26.18 -1.19
CA VAL A 786 19.42 25.45 -1.80
C VAL A 786 19.46 24.02 -1.28
N GLY A 787 19.40 23.06 -2.20
CA GLY A 787 19.25 21.64 -1.91
C GLY A 787 17.79 21.19 -1.77
N ARG A 788 16.81 22.04 -2.11
CA ARG A 788 15.39 21.67 -2.22
C ARG A 788 14.95 21.73 -3.66
N LEU A 789 13.95 20.90 -3.99
CA LEU A 789 13.39 20.87 -5.33
C LEU A 789 12.76 22.21 -5.69
N ALA A 790 13.08 22.71 -6.88
CA ALA A 790 12.46 23.88 -7.45
C ALA A 790 11.04 23.57 -7.93
N GLU A 791 10.11 24.46 -7.62
CA GLU A 791 8.74 24.42 -8.16
C GLU A 791 8.77 24.46 -9.69
N LEU A 792 7.92 23.64 -10.31
CA LEU A 792 7.76 23.55 -11.74
C LEU A 792 7.03 24.78 -12.28
N ASP A 793 7.58 25.33 -13.36
CA ASP A 793 6.86 26.26 -14.21
C ASP A 793 5.98 25.45 -15.16
N LEU A 794 4.68 25.45 -14.88
CA LEU A 794 3.69 24.70 -15.65
C LEU A 794 3.09 25.53 -16.80
N GLY A 795 3.55 26.77 -16.99
CA GLY A 795 2.92 27.74 -17.89
C GLY A 795 1.57 28.24 -17.37
N ALA A 796 1.05 29.32 -17.96
CA ALA A 796 -0.36 29.68 -17.80
C ALA A 796 -1.18 28.72 -18.66
N ALA A 797 -2.14 28.03 -18.05
CA ALA A 797 -3.05 27.11 -18.73
C ALA A 797 -3.93 27.82 -19.76
#